data_AF-A0A0D2PD80-F1
#
_entry.id   AF-A0A0D2PD80-F1
#
_cell.length_a   1.000
_cell.length_b   1.000
_cell.length_c   1.000
_cell.angle_alpha   90.00
_cell.angle_beta   90.00
_cell.angle_gamma   90.00
#
_symmetry.space_group_name_H-M   'P 1'
#
loop_
_entity.id
_entity.type
_entity.pdbx_description
1 polymer ?
#
loop_
_entity_poly.entity_id
_entity_poly.type
_entity_poly.pdbx_seq_one_letter_code
_entity_poly.pdbx_strand_id
1 'polypeptide(L)'
;MVNWETKATAQTGGTMPQIIPVPFLLLFFFLTCFSEPITYPPQTNLMLPSDAVSILSFKSKADLHNKLLYVLNERFDYCQWRGVNCIQGRVVRFLLPNFGLFGTFPANSLSRLDQLRVLSLHNNSLSGPIPDLSSLYNLKSLFLGRNHFSGTFPSSILFLHRLTSLDLSYNDLTGPLPVNLTALDRLNILHLEWNRFNGTVPPLNQPFLLIFNVSGNNLTGKIPATPTLSKFNTTAFSLNPHLCGKIINKACTTRAPIFGSSSASSPAVQRPKANSGGIVALLPPPSPKKKHQRPGMVLGFTVGIALIIFSVLLALAVVKKQGGKKRVESKETKPTTVSSEATSSKTQVEGVSERKSVINEIQKLKKSGNLVFVGGEVEGYSLEQLMRASAELLGRGSMGITYKAVIDGQLILTVKRLDAGKTAVTSGEVFEQHMDAVGALRHPNLVPVRAYFQAKGERLVIYDYQPNGSVSNLVHGSRSTRAKPLHWTSCLKIAEDVAEGLAYIHQASRLFHGNLKSSNVLLGSDFEACLTDYSLVFLADSSCFTEDPDSLAYKAPEIRKSSRRLTPKSDVYAFGVFLLELLTGKLPSRHPVLVPRDMLEWVRATREDDGGEYHWLGMLTEVASVCSLTSPEQRPAMWQVLKMIHEIKESAMMEDSASFGYS
;
A
#
# COMPACT_ATOMS: atom_id res chain seq x y z
N MET A 1 12.44 -37.44 -89.47
CA MET A 1 11.84 -38.77 -89.69
C MET A 1 10.39 -38.71 -89.24
N VAL A 2 9.44 -38.99 -90.16
CA VAL A 2 8.07 -39.49 -89.91
C VAL A 2 7.25 -38.73 -88.84
N ASN A 3 6.51 -37.66 -89.23
CA ASN A 3 5.07 -37.65 -89.59
C ASN A 3 4.13 -37.54 -88.36
N TRP A 4 2.96 -36.88 -88.37
CA TRP A 4 2.20 -36.19 -89.43
C TRP A 4 1.23 -35.13 -88.82
N GLU A 5 0.76 -34.20 -89.68
CA GLU A 5 -0.32 -33.18 -89.58
C GLU A 5 -1.48 -33.41 -88.55
N THR A 6 -2.31 -32.42 -88.16
CA THR A 6 -3.20 -31.62 -89.04
C THR A 6 -3.88 -30.41 -88.36
N LYS A 7 -4.18 -29.37 -89.16
CA LYS A 7 -5.24 -28.29 -89.19
C LYS A 7 -6.27 -28.17 -88.03
N ALA A 8 -6.96 -27.05 -87.77
CA ALA A 8 -7.43 -25.95 -88.63
C ALA A 8 -7.82 -24.66 -87.81
N THR A 9 -7.44 -23.44 -88.20
CA THR A 9 -8.22 -22.37 -88.91
C THR A 9 -9.48 -21.76 -88.26
N ALA A 10 -9.46 -20.43 -88.01
CA ALA A 10 -10.46 -19.39 -88.37
C ALA A 10 -10.09 -18.06 -87.65
N GLN A 11 -9.70 -16.97 -88.33
CA GLN A 11 -10.56 -15.94 -88.97
C GLN A 11 -11.49 -15.19 -87.99
N THR A 12 -11.73 -13.88 -88.00
CA THR A 12 -11.18 -12.63 -88.59
C THR A 12 -12.23 -11.57 -88.19
N GLY A 13 -11.86 -10.29 -87.98
CA GLY A 13 -12.85 -9.23 -87.85
C GLY A 13 -12.32 -7.98 -87.17
N GLY A 14 -12.17 -6.89 -87.92
CA GLY A 14 -11.76 -5.61 -87.38
C GLY A 14 -12.43 -4.45 -88.10
N THR A 15 -12.68 -3.37 -87.36
CA THR A 15 -13.03 -2.05 -87.89
C THR A 15 -12.59 -0.97 -86.91
N MET A 16 -11.90 0.03 -87.45
CA MET A 16 -11.68 1.38 -86.88
C MET A 16 -12.58 2.36 -87.68
N PRO A 17 -12.57 3.71 -87.49
CA PRO A 17 -11.89 4.55 -86.48
C PRO A 17 -12.82 5.61 -85.81
N GLN A 18 -12.31 6.42 -84.87
CA GLN A 18 -12.32 7.90 -84.99
C GLN A 18 -11.48 8.64 -83.90
N ILE A 19 -10.67 9.59 -84.39
CA ILE A 19 -9.86 10.65 -83.74
C ILE A 19 -10.74 11.55 -82.80
N ILE A 20 -10.32 12.38 -81.83
CA ILE A 20 -9.12 13.19 -81.42
C ILE A 20 -9.23 13.43 -79.87
N PRO A 21 -8.31 14.01 -79.03
CA PRO A 21 -6.86 14.37 -79.08
C PRO A 21 -5.98 13.66 -77.98
N VAL A 22 -4.86 14.30 -77.58
CA VAL A 22 -3.88 13.99 -76.49
C VAL A 22 -3.94 15.15 -75.47
N PRO A 23 -3.99 14.93 -74.12
CA PRO A 23 -2.80 14.65 -73.32
C PRO A 23 -3.00 13.71 -72.12
N PHE A 24 -2.53 12.47 -72.24
CA PHE A 24 -2.32 11.56 -71.09
C PHE A 24 -1.00 10.77 -71.16
N LEU A 25 -0.01 11.32 -71.87
CA LEU A 25 1.33 10.73 -72.07
C LEU A 25 2.33 11.07 -70.95
N LEU A 26 1.87 11.05 -69.70
CA LEU A 26 2.70 11.19 -68.49
C LEU A 26 2.36 10.18 -67.38
N LEU A 27 1.61 9.10 -67.70
CA LEU A 27 1.23 8.07 -66.71
C LEU A 27 1.66 6.63 -67.04
N PHE A 28 2.42 6.42 -68.13
CA PHE A 28 2.78 5.07 -68.62
C PHE A 28 4.28 4.89 -68.92
N PHE A 29 5.14 5.41 -68.05
CA PHE A 29 6.59 5.17 -68.10
C PHE A 29 7.20 4.75 -66.73
N PHE A 30 6.39 4.12 -65.89
CA PHE A 30 6.81 3.48 -64.62
C PHE A 30 6.35 2.01 -64.50
N LEU A 31 6.05 1.35 -65.63
CA LEU A 31 5.41 0.03 -65.67
C LEU A 31 6.08 -0.95 -66.67
N THR A 32 7.41 -0.95 -66.74
CA THR A 32 8.21 -2.00 -67.42
C THR A 32 9.57 -2.24 -66.75
N CYS A 33 9.55 -2.71 -65.49
CA CYS A 33 10.59 -3.58 -64.91
C CYS A 33 9.97 -4.30 -63.69
N PHE A 34 10.47 -5.49 -63.36
CA PHE A 34 9.96 -6.40 -62.31
C PHE A 34 8.60 -7.06 -62.59
N SER A 35 8.55 -7.83 -63.68
CA SER A 35 7.72 -9.04 -63.73
C SER A 35 8.52 -10.25 -63.21
N GLU A 36 8.74 -10.31 -61.89
CA GLU A 36 9.15 -11.56 -61.23
C GLU A 36 7.91 -12.27 -60.66
N PRO A 37 7.89 -13.62 -60.61
CA PRO A 37 6.72 -14.37 -60.20
C PRO A 37 6.37 -14.09 -58.73
N ILE A 38 5.09 -14.24 -58.39
CA ILE A 38 4.59 -14.19 -57.01
C ILE A 38 5.24 -15.33 -56.24
N THR A 39 6.37 -15.00 -55.62
CA THR A 39 7.05 -15.86 -54.67
C THR A 39 6.26 -15.73 -53.38
N TYR A 40 5.47 -16.75 -53.06
CA TYR A 40 4.92 -16.89 -51.71
C TYR A 40 6.09 -16.70 -50.73
N PRO A 41 5.97 -15.81 -49.73
CA PRO A 41 7.04 -15.67 -48.75
C PRO A 41 7.32 -17.06 -48.20
N PRO A 42 8.60 -17.50 -48.11
CA PRO A 42 8.89 -18.82 -47.59
C PRO A 42 8.21 -18.92 -46.24
N GLN A 43 7.45 -20.00 -46.01
CA GLN A 43 6.81 -20.24 -44.74
C GLN A 43 7.92 -20.22 -43.69
N THR A 44 8.06 -19.09 -42.99
CA THR A 44 8.94 -19.01 -41.86
C THR A 44 8.31 -19.93 -40.84
N ASN A 45 8.92 -21.11 -40.67
CA ASN A 45 8.63 -22.00 -39.57
C ASN A 45 8.95 -21.22 -38.30
N LEU A 46 7.97 -20.45 -37.85
CA LEU A 46 7.92 -19.76 -36.58
C LEU A 46 7.91 -20.85 -35.52
N MET A 47 9.10 -21.35 -35.17
CA MET A 47 9.26 -22.14 -33.96
C MET A 47 8.82 -21.24 -32.81
N LEU A 48 7.63 -21.53 -32.27
CA LEU A 48 7.12 -20.85 -31.09
C LEU A 48 8.17 -21.00 -29.97
N PRO A 49 8.47 -19.93 -29.21
CA PRO A 49 9.37 -20.03 -28.08
C PRO A 49 8.92 -21.14 -27.11
N SER A 50 9.86 -21.99 -26.67
CA SER A 50 9.59 -23.18 -25.84
C SER A 50 8.75 -22.87 -24.60
N ASP A 51 9.05 -21.75 -23.94
CA ASP A 51 8.32 -21.25 -22.78
C ASP A 51 6.85 -20.92 -23.11
N ALA A 52 6.58 -20.32 -24.27
CA ALA A 52 5.23 -19.99 -24.74
C ALA A 52 4.41 -21.25 -25.01
N VAL A 53 5.00 -22.24 -25.69
CA VAL A 53 4.37 -23.56 -25.92
C VAL A 53 4.05 -24.24 -24.58
N SER A 54 4.92 -24.09 -23.59
CA SER A 54 4.75 -24.66 -22.25
C SER A 54 3.62 -24.00 -21.45
N ILE A 55 3.45 -22.68 -21.56
CA ILE A 55 2.33 -21.95 -20.96
C ILE A 55 1.00 -22.25 -21.70
N LEU A 56 0.99 -22.32 -23.04
CA LEU A 56 -0.20 -22.71 -23.80
C LEU A 56 -0.63 -24.15 -23.51
N SER A 57 0.34 -25.06 -23.36
CA SER A 57 0.10 -26.43 -22.93
C SER A 57 -0.53 -26.50 -21.54
N PHE A 58 -0.06 -25.68 -20.59
CA PHE A 58 -0.69 -25.55 -19.27
C PHE A 58 -2.13 -25.05 -19.40
N LYS A 59 -2.33 -23.91 -20.07
CA LYS A 59 -3.63 -23.28 -20.31
C LYS A 59 -4.66 -24.27 -20.86
N SER A 60 -4.28 -25.11 -21.83
CA SER A 60 -5.21 -26.07 -22.46
C SER A 60 -5.85 -27.11 -21.53
N LYS A 61 -5.30 -27.30 -20.31
CA LYS A 61 -5.84 -28.24 -19.30
C LYS A 61 -6.17 -27.58 -17.96
N ALA A 62 -5.54 -26.46 -17.63
CA ALA A 62 -5.74 -25.73 -16.38
C ALA A 62 -6.82 -24.62 -16.48
N ASP A 63 -7.13 -24.16 -17.69
CA ASP A 63 -8.05 -23.05 -17.95
C ASP A 63 -9.17 -23.48 -18.92
N LEU A 64 -9.98 -24.46 -18.50
CA LEU A 64 -11.06 -25.02 -19.32
C LEU A 64 -12.16 -24.00 -19.67
N HIS A 65 -12.28 -22.92 -18.90
CA HIS A 65 -13.18 -21.79 -19.15
C HIS A 65 -12.55 -20.67 -20.01
N ASN A 66 -11.33 -20.87 -20.51
CA ASN A 66 -10.60 -19.94 -21.39
C ASN A 66 -10.36 -18.53 -20.80
N LYS A 67 -10.34 -18.36 -19.47
CA LYS A 67 -10.24 -17.07 -18.78
C LYS A 67 -8.93 -16.32 -19.02
N LEU A 68 -7.84 -17.04 -19.28
CA LEU A 68 -6.51 -16.45 -19.46
C LEU A 68 -6.35 -15.73 -20.80
N LEU A 69 -7.17 -16.08 -21.81
CA LEU A 69 -7.17 -15.47 -23.15
C LEU A 69 -5.80 -15.34 -23.81
N TYR A 70 -4.83 -16.19 -23.46
CA TYR A 70 -3.50 -16.20 -24.07
C TYR A 70 -3.61 -16.54 -25.56
N VAL A 71 -3.18 -15.60 -26.39
CA VAL A 71 -3.01 -15.71 -27.84
C VAL A 71 -1.60 -15.23 -28.17
N LEU A 72 -0.98 -15.84 -29.19
CA LEU A 72 0.37 -15.52 -29.61
C LEU A 72 0.30 -14.91 -31.01
N ASN A 73 0.55 -13.60 -31.11
CA ASN A 73 0.49 -12.86 -32.37
C ASN A 73 1.91 -12.60 -32.90
N GLU A 74 2.83 -12.23 -32.00
CA GLU A 74 4.24 -11.97 -32.29
C GLU A 74 5.20 -12.77 -31.37
N ARG A 75 6.51 -12.64 -31.61
CA ARG A 75 7.54 -13.30 -30.80
C ARG A 75 7.71 -12.57 -29.47
N PHE A 76 7.62 -13.32 -28.37
CA PHE A 76 7.74 -12.84 -26.98
C PHE A 76 6.51 -12.12 -26.38
N ASP A 77 5.36 -12.08 -27.07
CA ASP A 77 4.05 -11.67 -26.49
C ASP A 77 3.74 -12.35 -25.17
N TYR A 78 4.16 -13.60 -25.03
CA TYR A 78 3.93 -14.39 -23.83
C TYR A 78 4.59 -13.82 -22.57
N CYS A 79 5.56 -12.90 -22.71
CA CYS A 79 6.15 -12.16 -21.59
C CYS A 79 5.31 -10.93 -21.16
N GLN A 80 4.26 -10.60 -21.91
CA GLN A 80 3.23 -9.62 -21.57
C GLN A 80 1.91 -10.29 -21.13
N TRP A 81 1.79 -11.61 -21.31
CA TRP A 81 0.62 -12.36 -20.85
C TRP A 81 0.43 -12.20 -19.35
N ARG A 82 -0.83 -12.03 -18.94
CA ARG A 82 -1.19 -11.77 -17.55
C ARG A 82 -0.67 -12.90 -16.65
N GLY A 83 0.11 -12.53 -15.63
CA GLY A 83 0.76 -13.46 -14.71
C GLY A 83 2.12 -13.98 -15.15
N VAL A 84 2.61 -13.66 -16.35
CA VAL A 84 3.91 -14.10 -16.86
C VAL A 84 4.92 -12.97 -16.76
N ASN A 85 6.03 -13.18 -16.06
CA ASN A 85 7.15 -12.24 -16.06
C ASN A 85 8.40 -12.94 -16.59
N CYS A 86 9.04 -12.32 -17.59
CA CYS A 86 10.27 -12.81 -18.20
C CYS A 86 11.51 -11.99 -17.80
N ILE A 87 12.68 -12.63 -17.87
CA ILE A 87 13.99 -11.96 -17.97
C ILE A 87 14.65 -12.48 -19.25
N GLN A 88 15.14 -11.58 -20.11
CA GLN A 88 15.80 -11.93 -21.38
C GLN A 88 14.99 -12.91 -22.26
N GLY A 89 13.66 -12.77 -22.27
CA GLY A 89 12.78 -13.65 -23.05
C GLY A 89 12.67 -15.08 -22.50
N ARG A 90 12.92 -15.31 -21.20
CA ARG A 90 12.68 -16.58 -20.50
C ARG A 90 11.82 -16.34 -19.27
N VAL A 91 10.88 -17.23 -18.99
CA VAL A 91 9.89 -17.06 -17.91
C VAL A 91 10.55 -17.31 -16.56
N VAL A 92 10.53 -16.30 -15.68
CA VAL A 92 11.11 -16.38 -14.33
C VAL A 92 10.07 -16.32 -13.23
N ARG A 93 8.87 -15.81 -13.49
CA ARG A 93 7.73 -15.87 -12.56
C ARG A 93 6.45 -16.19 -13.33
N PHE A 94 5.65 -17.11 -12.81
CA PHE A 94 4.33 -17.47 -13.32
C PHE A 94 3.32 -17.40 -12.17
N LEU A 95 2.48 -16.36 -12.19
CA LEU A 95 1.66 -15.89 -11.08
C LEU A 95 0.20 -15.78 -11.53
N LEU A 96 -0.59 -16.83 -11.27
CA LEU A 96 -2.03 -16.86 -11.51
C LEU A 96 -2.85 -17.12 -10.22
N PRO A 97 -2.68 -16.33 -9.15
CA PRO A 97 -3.53 -16.43 -7.96
C PRO A 97 -4.93 -15.86 -8.23
N ASN A 98 -5.96 -16.45 -7.63
CA ASN A 98 -7.35 -15.92 -7.64
C ASN A 98 -8.02 -15.81 -9.03
N PHE A 99 -7.56 -16.54 -10.05
CA PHE A 99 -8.17 -16.51 -11.40
C PHE A 99 -9.44 -17.38 -11.52
N GLY A 100 -9.69 -18.24 -10.53
CA GLY A 100 -10.73 -19.27 -10.59
C GLY A 100 -10.49 -20.21 -11.78
N LEU A 101 -9.24 -20.57 -12.04
CA LEU A 101 -8.85 -21.57 -13.01
C LEU A 101 -9.48 -22.92 -12.63
N PHE A 102 -9.88 -23.70 -13.63
CA PHE A 102 -10.56 -24.97 -13.42
C PHE A 102 -10.07 -25.99 -14.45
N GLY A 103 -9.74 -27.18 -13.96
CA GLY A 103 -9.12 -28.25 -14.73
C GLY A 103 -8.02 -28.94 -13.93
N THR A 104 -6.90 -29.27 -14.56
CA THR A 104 -5.74 -29.94 -13.93
C THR A 104 -4.43 -29.20 -14.17
N PHE A 105 -3.38 -29.51 -13.41
CA PHE A 105 -2.02 -29.08 -13.70
C PHE A 105 -1.31 -30.17 -14.53
N PRO A 106 -1.25 -30.06 -15.88
CA PRO A 106 -0.72 -31.14 -16.71
C PRO A 106 0.79 -31.29 -16.56
N ALA A 107 1.26 -32.55 -16.53
CA ALA A 107 2.67 -32.87 -16.62
C ALA A 107 3.30 -32.35 -17.92
N ASN A 108 4.61 -32.11 -17.89
CA ASN A 108 5.39 -31.60 -19.03
C ASN A 108 4.89 -30.25 -19.60
N SER A 109 4.20 -29.45 -18.80
CA SER A 109 3.78 -28.08 -19.16
C SER A 109 4.73 -27.04 -18.53
N LEU A 110 4.33 -26.38 -17.45
CA LEU A 110 5.15 -25.40 -16.72
C LEU A 110 6.45 -26.00 -16.18
N SER A 111 6.55 -27.32 -16.00
CA SER A 111 7.80 -27.99 -15.60
C SER A 111 8.94 -27.82 -16.61
N ARG A 112 8.66 -27.45 -17.87
CA ARG A 112 9.69 -27.12 -18.88
C ARG A 112 10.29 -25.72 -18.71
N LEU A 113 9.77 -24.88 -17.82
CA LEU A 113 10.26 -23.53 -17.56
C LEU A 113 11.46 -23.56 -16.58
N ASP A 114 12.58 -24.10 -17.04
CA ASP A 114 13.86 -24.22 -16.31
C ASP A 114 14.35 -22.94 -15.60
N GLN A 115 14.02 -21.74 -16.10
CA GLN A 115 14.38 -20.45 -15.51
C GLN A 115 13.38 -19.96 -14.44
N LEU A 116 12.30 -20.70 -14.19
CA LEU A 116 11.23 -20.31 -13.27
C LEU A 116 11.74 -20.26 -11.83
N ARG A 117 11.52 -19.11 -11.17
CA ARG A 117 11.92 -18.83 -9.78
C ARG A 117 10.71 -18.77 -8.84
N VAL A 118 9.54 -18.38 -9.36
CA VAL A 118 8.29 -18.33 -8.60
C VAL A 118 7.16 -18.92 -9.43
N LEU A 119 6.46 -19.90 -8.86
CA LEU A 119 5.23 -20.48 -9.40
C LEU A 119 4.11 -20.29 -8.37
N SER A 120 3.07 -19.54 -8.73
CA SER A 120 1.88 -19.34 -7.91
C SER A 120 0.62 -19.65 -8.70
N LEU A 121 -0.09 -20.70 -8.30
CA LEU A 121 -1.41 -21.11 -8.79
C LEU A 121 -2.44 -21.14 -7.66
N HIS A 122 -2.15 -20.46 -6.54
CA HIS A 122 -2.95 -20.55 -5.33
C HIS A 122 -4.38 -20.00 -5.50
N ASN A 123 -5.33 -20.49 -4.70
CA ASN A 123 -6.73 -20.08 -4.69
C ASN A 123 -7.38 -20.13 -6.08
N ASN A 124 -7.36 -21.33 -6.65
CA ASN A 124 -8.06 -21.70 -7.88
C ASN A 124 -8.85 -23.01 -7.64
N SER A 125 -9.45 -23.57 -8.68
CA SER A 125 -10.15 -24.85 -8.65
C SER A 125 -9.41 -25.90 -9.50
N LEU A 126 -8.07 -25.90 -9.44
CA LEU A 126 -7.25 -26.91 -10.11
C LEU A 126 -7.29 -28.23 -9.33
N SER A 127 -7.28 -29.34 -10.05
CA SER A 127 -7.51 -30.67 -9.49
C SER A 127 -6.53 -31.74 -10.00
N GLY A 128 -6.53 -32.90 -9.34
CA GLY A 128 -5.66 -34.03 -9.67
C GLY A 128 -4.26 -33.92 -9.04
N PRO A 129 -3.32 -34.80 -9.43
CA PRO A 129 -1.98 -34.81 -8.84
C PRO A 129 -1.14 -33.62 -9.28
N ILE A 130 -0.28 -33.15 -8.37
CA ILE A 130 0.79 -32.20 -8.70
C ILE A 130 1.82 -32.97 -9.57
N PRO A 131 2.18 -32.46 -10.76
CA PRO A 131 3.09 -33.15 -11.68
C PRO A 131 4.55 -33.15 -11.19
N ASP A 132 5.43 -33.83 -11.92
CA ASP A 132 6.87 -33.70 -11.71
C ASP A 132 7.35 -32.27 -12.00
N LEU A 133 8.04 -31.69 -11.01
CA LEU A 133 8.61 -30.34 -11.02
C LEU A 133 10.15 -30.37 -10.89
N SER A 134 10.79 -31.55 -10.92
CA SER A 134 12.22 -31.75 -10.66
C SER A 134 13.14 -30.92 -11.58
N SER A 135 12.69 -30.65 -12.80
CA SER A 135 13.36 -29.80 -13.79
C SER A 135 13.38 -28.29 -13.44
N LEU A 136 12.61 -27.84 -12.44
CA LEU A 136 12.53 -26.44 -12.02
C LEU A 136 13.63 -26.08 -10.99
N TYR A 137 14.88 -26.45 -11.25
CA TYR A 137 16.02 -26.30 -10.32
C TYR A 137 16.29 -24.85 -9.85
N ASN A 138 15.74 -23.84 -10.53
CA ASN A 138 15.79 -22.43 -10.14
C ASN A 138 14.67 -21.97 -9.19
N LEU A 139 13.69 -22.83 -8.91
CA LEU A 139 12.48 -22.46 -8.17
C LEU A 139 12.81 -22.14 -6.71
N LYS A 140 12.39 -20.95 -6.28
CA LYS A 140 12.49 -20.46 -4.90
C LYS A 140 11.14 -20.55 -4.17
N SER A 141 10.05 -20.29 -4.86
CA SER A 141 8.73 -20.22 -4.21
C SER A 141 7.67 -20.94 -5.03
N LEU A 142 6.95 -21.85 -4.38
CA LEU A 142 5.88 -22.67 -4.95
C LEU A 142 4.61 -22.53 -4.11
N PHE A 143 3.60 -21.85 -4.66
CA PHE A 143 2.31 -21.62 -4.01
C PHE A 143 1.20 -22.31 -4.79
N LEU A 144 0.73 -23.45 -4.28
CA LEU A 144 -0.35 -24.27 -4.85
C LEU A 144 -1.55 -24.37 -3.88
N GLY A 145 -1.50 -23.67 -2.74
CA GLY A 145 -2.52 -23.72 -1.70
C GLY A 145 -3.91 -23.25 -2.17
N ARG A 146 -4.98 -23.68 -1.47
CA ARG A 146 -6.39 -23.44 -1.84
C ARG A 146 -6.71 -23.90 -3.26
N ASN A 147 -6.64 -25.21 -3.48
CA ASN A 147 -7.02 -25.89 -4.71
C ASN A 147 -7.67 -27.24 -4.36
N HIS A 148 -7.92 -28.09 -5.37
CA HIS A 148 -8.39 -29.47 -5.22
C HIS A 148 -7.31 -30.47 -5.65
N PHE A 149 -6.02 -30.14 -5.43
CA PHE A 149 -4.93 -31.06 -5.75
C PHE A 149 -4.98 -32.29 -4.84
N SER A 150 -4.79 -33.46 -5.42
CA SER A 150 -4.93 -34.76 -4.76
C SER A 150 -3.73 -35.67 -5.04
N GLY A 151 -3.77 -36.93 -4.57
CA GLY A 151 -2.60 -37.82 -4.61
C GLY A 151 -1.66 -37.58 -3.42
N THR A 152 -0.39 -37.97 -3.53
CA THR A 152 0.59 -37.87 -2.44
C THR A 152 1.44 -36.61 -2.50
N PHE A 153 2.20 -36.32 -1.44
CA PHE A 153 3.27 -35.31 -1.52
C PHE A 153 4.21 -35.62 -2.70
N PRO A 154 4.45 -34.68 -3.64
CA PRO A 154 5.25 -34.94 -4.82
C PRO A 154 6.76 -34.92 -4.50
N SER A 155 7.39 -36.09 -4.55
CA SER A 155 8.83 -36.27 -4.25
C SER A 155 9.77 -35.41 -5.11
N SER A 156 9.29 -34.94 -6.27
CA SER A 156 9.99 -34.01 -7.17
C SER A 156 10.40 -32.70 -6.49
N ILE A 157 9.60 -32.21 -5.53
CA ILE A 157 9.89 -30.99 -4.77
C ILE A 157 11.16 -31.13 -3.92
N LEU A 158 11.52 -32.35 -3.51
CA LEU A 158 12.69 -32.62 -2.65
C LEU A 158 14.04 -32.37 -3.36
N PHE A 159 14.04 -32.29 -4.69
CA PHE A 159 15.22 -31.94 -5.50
C PHE A 159 15.39 -30.42 -5.71
N LEU A 160 14.43 -29.61 -5.25
CA LEU A 160 14.42 -28.16 -5.45
C LEU A 160 15.22 -27.45 -4.34
N HIS A 161 16.54 -27.67 -4.32
CA HIS A 161 17.47 -27.13 -3.30
C HIS A 161 17.51 -25.59 -3.18
N ARG A 162 16.82 -24.84 -4.05
CA ARG A 162 16.68 -23.38 -3.98
C ARG A 162 15.37 -22.92 -3.35
N LEU A 163 14.48 -23.86 -2.98
CA LEU A 163 13.14 -23.57 -2.49
C LEU A 163 13.17 -22.99 -1.07
N THR A 164 12.72 -21.75 -0.94
CA THR A 164 12.56 -21.01 0.32
C THR A 164 11.11 -20.97 0.79
N SER A 165 10.13 -21.14 -0.11
CA SER A 165 8.70 -21.13 0.24
C SER A 165 7.93 -22.25 -0.45
N LEU A 166 7.24 -23.07 0.35
CA LEU A 166 6.33 -24.10 -0.12
C LEU A 166 4.97 -23.95 0.56
N ASP A 167 3.93 -23.75 -0.23
CA ASP A 167 2.54 -23.75 0.21
C ASP A 167 1.71 -24.74 -0.61
N LEU A 168 1.28 -25.81 0.05
CA LEU A 168 0.34 -26.82 -0.44
C LEU A 168 -0.95 -26.84 0.39
N SER A 169 -1.18 -25.85 1.25
CA SER A 169 -2.30 -25.81 2.20
C SER A 169 -3.68 -25.83 1.54
N TYR A 170 -4.73 -26.25 2.25
CA TYR A 170 -6.11 -26.27 1.73
C TYR A 170 -6.21 -27.01 0.38
N ASN A 171 -5.87 -28.30 0.39
CA ASN A 171 -5.92 -29.22 -0.75
C ASN A 171 -6.39 -30.62 -0.28
N ASP A 172 -6.49 -31.58 -1.20
CA ASP A 172 -6.88 -32.97 -0.94
C ASP A 172 -5.68 -33.93 -0.96
N LEU A 173 -4.47 -33.45 -0.64
CA LEU A 173 -3.24 -34.27 -0.65
C LEU A 173 -3.24 -35.28 0.50
N THR A 174 -2.68 -36.46 0.24
CA THR A 174 -2.75 -37.67 1.09
C THR A 174 -1.37 -38.29 1.31
N GLY A 175 -1.32 -39.36 2.11
CA GLY A 175 -0.10 -40.14 2.33
C GLY A 175 0.90 -39.47 3.28
N PRO A 176 2.08 -40.10 3.49
CA PRO A 176 3.05 -39.63 4.46
C PRO A 176 3.84 -38.42 3.96
N LEU A 177 4.21 -37.53 4.89
CA LEU A 177 5.21 -36.50 4.64
C LEU A 177 6.61 -37.16 4.53
N PRO A 178 7.35 -37.00 3.42
CA PRO A 178 8.61 -37.70 3.24
C PRO A 178 9.69 -37.15 4.18
N VAL A 179 10.49 -38.05 4.78
CA VAL A 179 11.53 -37.65 5.75
C VAL A 179 12.59 -36.74 5.14
N ASN A 180 12.84 -36.88 3.82
CA ASN A 180 13.75 -36.06 3.03
C ASN A 180 13.32 -34.59 2.90
N LEU A 181 12.15 -34.17 3.42
CA LEU A 181 11.83 -32.75 3.61
C LEU A 181 12.89 -32.02 4.45
N THR A 182 13.64 -32.74 5.29
CA THR A 182 14.81 -32.22 6.03
C THR A 182 15.96 -31.75 5.13
N ALA A 183 16.03 -32.22 3.87
CA ALA A 183 17.09 -31.88 2.92
C ALA A 183 16.86 -30.52 2.20
N LEU A 184 15.68 -29.91 2.37
CA LEU A 184 15.40 -28.54 1.93
C LEU A 184 15.91 -27.56 3.00
N ASP A 185 17.23 -27.36 3.00
CA ASP A 185 18.01 -26.57 3.98
C ASP A 185 17.63 -25.08 4.01
N ARG A 186 17.25 -24.52 2.86
CA ARG A 186 16.85 -23.12 2.66
C ARG A 186 15.36 -22.84 2.89
N LEU A 187 14.59 -23.81 3.35
CA LEU A 187 13.13 -23.68 3.44
C LEU A 187 12.74 -22.78 4.63
N ASN A 188 12.20 -21.60 4.33
CA ASN A 188 11.75 -20.61 5.31
C ASN A 188 10.26 -20.75 5.66
N ILE A 189 9.44 -21.15 4.68
CA ILE A 189 7.98 -21.25 4.79
C ILE A 189 7.51 -22.63 4.33
N LEU A 190 6.76 -23.34 5.18
CA LEU A 190 6.13 -24.62 4.88
C LEU A 190 4.67 -24.65 5.36
N HIS A 191 3.75 -24.40 4.43
CA HIS A 191 2.30 -24.51 4.64
C HIS A 191 1.77 -25.82 4.06
N LEU A 192 1.22 -26.66 4.94
CA LEU A 192 0.67 -27.99 4.65
C LEU A 192 -0.68 -28.22 5.34
N GLU A 193 -1.23 -27.19 5.98
CA GLU A 193 -2.49 -27.27 6.72
C GLU A 193 -3.70 -27.60 5.83
N TRP A 194 -4.76 -28.14 6.43
CA TRP A 194 -6.00 -28.49 5.74
C TRP A 194 -5.76 -29.37 4.51
N ASN A 195 -5.18 -30.54 4.77
CA ASN A 195 -4.95 -31.62 3.82
C ASN A 195 -5.33 -32.96 4.48
N ARG A 196 -5.00 -34.07 3.85
CA ARG A 196 -5.26 -35.43 4.33
C ARG A 196 -3.94 -36.22 4.56
N PHE A 197 -2.84 -35.52 4.82
CA PHE A 197 -1.54 -36.15 5.09
C PHE A 197 -1.61 -37.05 6.34
N ASN A 198 -0.88 -38.16 6.32
CA ASN A 198 -0.86 -39.17 7.38
C ASN A 198 0.59 -39.57 7.75
N GLY A 199 0.76 -40.65 8.52
CA GLY A 199 2.08 -41.05 9.02
C GLY A 199 2.55 -40.14 10.16
N THR A 200 3.85 -39.87 10.24
CA THR A 200 4.47 -39.06 11.31
C THR A 200 4.97 -37.71 10.80
N VAL A 201 5.13 -36.74 11.71
CA VAL A 201 5.80 -35.47 11.39
C VAL A 201 7.31 -35.75 11.20
N PRO A 202 7.92 -35.37 10.06
CA PRO A 202 9.37 -35.51 9.87
C PRO A 202 10.17 -34.73 10.92
N PRO A 203 11.41 -35.14 11.25
CA PRO A 203 12.26 -34.44 12.21
C PRO A 203 12.90 -33.19 11.59
N LEU A 204 12.07 -32.23 11.17
CA LEU A 204 12.49 -30.96 10.58
C LEU A 204 13.38 -30.20 11.56
N ASN A 205 14.59 -29.86 11.12
CA ASN A 205 15.59 -29.17 11.94
C ASN A 205 16.35 -28.08 11.16
N GLN A 206 15.72 -27.57 10.11
CA GLN A 206 16.30 -26.49 9.31
C GLN A 206 16.29 -25.17 10.11
N PRO A 207 17.42 -24.45 10.21
CA PRO A 207 17.53 -23.28 11.08
C PRO A 207 16.72 -22.09 10.58
N PHE A 208 16.52 -22.00 9.25
CA PHE A 208 15.82 -20.90 8.57
C PHE A 208 14.30 -21.09 8.46
N LEU A 209 13.75 -22.22 8.90
CA LEU A 209 12.30 -22.42 8.87
C LEU A 209 11.63 -21.50 9.91
N LEU A 210 11.00 -20.43 9.43
CA LEU A 210 10.35 -19.37 10.21
C LEU A 210 8.83 -19.52 10.28
N ILE A 211 8.22 -20.14 9.27
CA ILE A 211 6.77 -20.37 9.19
C ILE A 211 6.53 -21.84 8.86
N PHE A 212 5.75 -22.50 9.72
CA PHE A 212 5.41 -23.91 9.59
C PHE A 212 3.97 -24.14 10.07
N ASN A 213 3.17 -24.86 9.27
CA ASN A 213 1.83 -25.26 9.67
C ASN A 213 1.46 -26.61 9.03
N VAL A 214 1.03 -27.57 9.86
CA VAL A 214 0.51 -28.89 9.46
C VAL A 214 -0.87 -29.18 10.07
N SER A 215 -1.54 -28.16 10.59
CA SER A 215 -2.84 -28.31 11.26
C SER A 215 -3.93 -28.82 10.31
N GLY A 216 -4.93 -29.53 10.84
CA GLY A 216 -6.04 -30.04 10.02
C GLY A 216 -5.58 -31.10 9.02
N ASN A 217 -4.90 -32.14 9.52
CA ASN A 217 -4.43 -33.31 8.77
C ASN A 217 -4.71 -34.59 9.59
N ASN A 218 -4.31 -35.75 9.07
CA ASN A 218 -4.42 -37.04 9.75
C ASN A 218 -3.05 -37.54 10.26
N LEU A 219 -2.17 -36.63 10.70
CA LEU A 219 -0.84 -36.98 11.21
C LEU A 219 -0.93 -37.66 12.57
N THR A 220 0.03 -38.55 12.83
CA THR A 220 0.00 -39.51 13.94
C THR A 220 1.35 -39.59 14.66
N GLY A 221 1.33 -40.09 15.89
CA GLY A 221 2.54 -40.40 16.64
C GLY A 221 3.21 -39.18 17.27
N LYS A 222 4.47 -39.36 17.67
CA LYS A 222 5.22 -38.37 18.45
C LYS A 222 5.80 -37.29 17.53
N ILE A 223 5.48 -36.02 17.79
CA ILE A 223 6.13 -34.88 17.15
C ILE A 223 7.61 -34.86 17.58
N PRO A 224 8.58 -34.84 16.64
CA PRO A 224 10.00 -34.74 16.97
C PRO A 224 10.32 -33.42 17.69
N ALA A 225 10.97 -33.50 18.85
CA ALA A 225 11.37 -32.34 19.63
C ALA A 225 12.71 -31.77 19.14
N THR A 226 12.74 -31.31 17.88
CA THR A 226 13.91 -30.64 17.31
C THR A 226 13.97 -29.17 17.75
N PRO A 227 15.16 -28.54 17.78
CA PRO A 227 15.31 -27.10 17.97
C PRO A 227 14.40 -26.24 17.08
N THR A 228 14.18 -26.64 15.81
CA THR A 228 13.27 -25.93 14.90
C THR A 228 11.80 -26.14 15.26
N LEU A 229 11.32 -27.40 15.35
CA LEU A 229 9.89 -27.66 15.58
C LEU A 229 9.40 -27.16 16.95
N SER A 230 10.29 -27.07 17.93
CA SER A 230 9.97 -26.57 19.26
C SER A 230 9.72 -25.04 19.33
N LYS A 231 10.05 -24.28 18.26
CA LYS A 231 9.74 -22.85 18.16
C LYS A 231 8.29 -22.57 17.79
N PHE A 232 7.60 -23.52 17.15
CA PHE A 232 6.25 -23.32 16.64
C PHE A 232 5.18 -23.56 17.70
N ASN A 233 4.17 -22.69 17.71
CA ASN A 233 3.03 -22.80 18.62
C ASN A 233 2.25 -24.10 18.36
N THR A 234 1.67 -24.66 19.42
CA THR A 234 0.72 -25.79 19.42
C THR A 234 -0.35 -25.73 18.32
N THR A 235 -0.78 -24.52 17.93
CA THR A 235 -1.74 -24.28 16.85
C THR A 235 -1.29 -24.85 15.50
N ALA A 236 0.01 -24.80 15.18
CA ALA A 236 0.59 -25.34 13.94
C ALA A 236 0.45 -26.86 13.80
N PHE A 237 0.20 -27.56 14.92
CA PHE A 237 0.01 -29.02 14.98
C PHE A 237 -1.44 -29.42 15.33
N SER A 238 -2.32 -28.44 15.54
CA SER A 238 -3.70 -28.66 15.96
C SER A 238 -4.52 -29.44 14.93
N LEU A 239 -5.70 -29.92 15.31
CA LEU A 239 -6.61 -30.67 14.43
C LEU A 239 -5.96 -31.90 13.76
N ASN A 240 -4.98 -32.52 14.43
CA ASN A 240 -4.41 -33.83 14.11
C ASN A 240 -4.66 -34.78 15.30
N PRO A 241 -5.70 -35.63 15.27
CA PRO A 241 -6.21 -36.30 16.47
C PRO A 241 -5.20 -37.27 17.12
N HIS A 242 -4.28 -37.83 16.33
CA HIS A 242 -3.35 -38.86 16.77
C HIS A 242 -1.91 -38.36 17.02
N LEU A 243 -1.63 -37.06 16.88
CA LEU A 243 -0.36 -36.49 17.33
C LEU A 243 -0.24 -36.48 18.85
N CYS A 244 0.98 -36.64 19.34
CA CYS A 244 1.37 -36.55 20.75
C CYS A 244 2.80 -36.00 20.89
N GLY A 245 3.25 -35.67 22.10
CA GLY A 245 4.60 -35.20 22.39
C GLY A 245 4.64 -33.94 23.25
N LYS A 246 5.87 -33.54 23.62
CA LYS A 246 6.12 -32.37 24.48
C LYS A 246 5.63 -31.06 23.86
N ILE A 247 5.84 -30.86 22.55
CA ILE A 247 5.49 -29.62 21.84
C ILE A 247 4.00 -29.25 21.99
N ILE A 248 3.10 -30.25 22.02
CA ILE A 248 1.65 -30.05 22.21
C ILE A 248 1.13 -30.48 23.59
N ASN A 249 2.01 -30.67 24.57
CA ASN A 249 1.68 -31.08 25.95
C ASN A 249 0.74 -32.31 26.05
N LYS A 250 0.85 -33.27 25.13
CA LYS A 250 -0.03 -34.45 25.05
C LYS A 250 0.78 -35.74 25.20
N ALA A 251 0.46 -36.55 26.20
CA ALA A 251 1.14 -37.82 26.43
C ALA A 251 0.98 -38.79 25.24
N CYS A 252 2.05 -39.47 24.87
CA CYS A 252 2.01 -40.53 23.86
C CYS A 252 1.61 -41.85 24.52
N THR A 253 0.44 -42.39 24.18
CA THR A 253 -0.03 -43.68 24.67
C THR A 253 0.66 -44.82 23.92
N THR A 254 1.65 -45.46 24.56
CA THR A 254 2.25 -46.71 24.09
C THR A 254 1.28 -47.86 24.28
N ARG A 255 0.35 -48.05 23.34
CA ARG A 255 -0.54 -49.21 23.34
C ARG A 255 0.16 -50.40 22.68
N ALA A 256 0.88 -51.19 23.48
CA ALA A 256 1.24 -52.54 23.06
C ALA A 256 -0.06 -53.37 22.88
N PRO A 257 -0.17 -54.21 21.84
CA PRO A 257 -1.31 -55.10 21.68
C PRO A 257 -1.19 -56.26 22.68
N ILE A 258 -1.87 -56.15 23.81
CA ILE A 258 -2.04 -57.28 24.74
C ILE A 258 -3.08 -58.22 24.13
N PHE A 259 -2.66 -59.45 23.82
CA PHE A 259 -3.52 -60.56 23.41
C PHE A 259 -4.58 -60.86 24.49
N GLY A 260 -5.76 -61.34 24.06
CA GLY A 260 -6.73 -61.95 24.98
C GLY A 260 -8.18 -61.68 24.60
N SER A 261 -8.80 -62.60 23.88
CA SER A 261 -10.24 -62.64 23.66
C SER A 261 -10.99 -63.23 24.87
N SER A 262 -12.32 -63.06 24.84
CA SER A 262 -13.32 -63.99 25.39
C SER A 262 -13.40 -64.22 26.93
N SER A 263 -14.50 -63.67 27.48
CA SER A 263 -15.49 -64.34 28.35
C SER A 263 -15.15 -64.81 29.78
N ALA A 264 -15.97 -64.28 30.70
CA ALA A 264 -16.69 -64.96 31.79
C ALA A 264 -16.02 -65.20 33.17
N SER A 265 -16.90 -65.15 34.18
CA SER A 265 -16.81 -65.65 35.56
C SER A 265 -15.76 -65.10 36.53
N SER A 266 -16.27 -64.33 37.51
CA SER A 266 -15.83 -64.31 38.92
C SER A 266 -15.85 -65.76 39.51
N PRO A 267 -15.12 -66.09 40.61
CA PRO A 267 -15.28 -65.43 41.92
C PRO A 267 -13.98 -65.18 42.72
N ALA A 268 -14.15 -64.55 43.88
CA ALA A 268 -13.10 -64.20 44.84
C ALA A 268 -12.52 -65.40 45.60
N VAL A 269 -11.33 -65.25 46.21
CA VAL A 269 -11.01 -65.67 47.61
C VAL A 269 -9.58 -65.24 48.06
N GLN A 270 -9.54 -64.52 49.19
CA GLN A 270 -8.53 -64.46 50.29
C GLN A 270 -7.02 -64.14 50.08
N ARG A 271 -6.48 -63.38 51.06
CA ARG A 271 -5.04 -63.17 51.39
C ARG A 271 -4.56 -64.28 52.36
N PRO A 272 -3.23 -64.52 52.51
CA PRO A 272 -2.43 -63.89 53.60
C PRO A 272 -1.05 -63.35 53.13
N LYS A 273 -0.59 -62.16 53.56
CA LYS A 273 0.23 -61.85 54.78
C LYS A 273 1.65 -62.47 54.85
N ALA A 274 2.69 -61.62 54.68
CA ALA A 274 3.91 -61.49 55.49
C ALA A 274 4.70 -60.25 54.98
N ASN A 275 4.84 -59.17 55.76
CA ASN A 275 6.02 -58.76 56.56
C ASN A 275 7.26 -58.33 55.73
N SER A 276 8.02 -57.29 56.08
CA SER A 276 7.84 -56.16 57.02
C SER A 276 9.03 -55.19 56.89
N GLY A 277 8.82 -53.89 57.13
CA GLY A 277 9.91 -52.87 57.17
C GLY A 277 9.80 -51.84 56.03
N GLY A 278 9.50 -50.56 56.24
CA GLY A 278 9.20 -49.86 57.48
C GLY A 278 10.19 -48.73 57.79
N ILE A 279 10.02 -47.58 57.12
CA ILE A 279 10.47 -46.28 57.63
C ILE A 279 9.31 -45.31 57.49
N VAL A 280 9.08 -44.52 58.54
CA VAL A 280 7.91 -43.64 58.72
C VAL A 280 8.32 -42.19 58.46
N ALA A 281 7.52 -41.47 57.69
CA ALA A 281 7.46 -40.00 57.71
C ALA A 281 5.98 -39.58 57.69
N LEU A 282 5.54 -38.81 58.69
CA LEU A 282 4.13 -38.59 59.00
C LEU A 282 3.47 -37.52 58.11
N LEU A 283 2.20 -37.76 57.78
CA LEU A 283 1.25 -36.77 57.28
C LEU A 283 0.19 -36.48 58.36
N PRO A 284 -0.06 -35.21 58.72
CA PRO A 284 -1.27 -34.79 59.45
C PRO A 284 -2.41 -34.33 58.47
N PRO A 285 -3.65 -34.14 58.98
CA PRO A 285 -4.90 -34.33 58.20
C PRO A 285 -5.45 -33.07 57.47
N PRO A 286 -6.51 -33.20 56.66
CA PRO A 286 -7.01 -32.11 55.81
C PRO A 286 -8.07 -31.18 56.43
N SER A 287 -8.20 -29.99 55.82
CA SER A 287 -9.27 -28.97 55.99
C SER A 287 -9.21 -28.09 57.26
N PRO A 288 -9.78 -26.86 57.30
CA PRO A 288 -10.68 -26.23 56.32
C PRO A 288 -10.23 -24.87 55.72
N LYS A 289 -11.05 -24.34 54.82
CA LYS A 289 -10.88 -23.02 54.18
C LYS A 289 -10.82 -21.89 55.21
N LYS A 290 -9.84 -20.98 55.11
CA LYS A 290 -9.91 -19.63 55.69
C LYS A 290 -9.54 -18.56 54.65
N LYS A 291 -10.51 -17.70 54.34
CA LYS A 291 -10.23 -16.35 53.79
C LYS A 291 -9.41 -15.60 54.84
N HIS A 292 -8.35 -14.92 54.42
CA HIS A 292 -7.91 -13.72 55.13
C HIS A 292 -7.70 -12.58 54.14
N GLN A 293 -8.57 -11.58 54.25
CA GLN A 293 -8.30 -10.25 53.73
C GLN A 293 -7.11 -9.64 54.50
N ARG A 294 -6.30 -8.85 53.82
CA ARG A 294 -5.56 -7.75 54.44
C ARG A 294 -6.03 -6.44 53.80
N PRO A 295 -6.88 -5.65 54.47
CA PRO A 295 -7.14 -4.28 54.07
C PRO A 295 -5.96 -3.41 54.50
N GLY A 296 -5.35 -2.63 53.59
CA GLY A 296 -4.19 -1.84 53.97
C GLY A 296 -3.32 -1.23 52.87
N MET A 297 -3.87 -0.87 51.71
CA MET A 297 -3.14 -0.04 50.73
C MET A 297 -4.01 0.83 49.80
N VAL A 298 -5.32 0.90 50.03
CA VAL A 298 -6.27 1.62 49.17
C VAL A 298 -6.57 3.05 49.68
N LEU A 299 -6.23 3.37 50.93
CA LEU A 299 -6.52 4.69 51.52
C LEU A 299 -5.55 5.80 51.08
N GLY A 300 -4.37 5.46 50.56
CA GLY A 300 -3.41 6.45 50.04
C GLY A 300 -3.78 6.97 48.65
N PHE A 301 -4.19 6.09 47.74
CA PHE A 301 -4.56 6.46 46.37
C PHE A 301 -5.87 7.24 46.30
N THR A 302 -6.86 6.92 47.13
CA THR A 302 -8.14 7.66 47.14
C THR A 302 -7.97 9.08 47.68
N VAL A 303 -7.16 9.27 48.73
CA VAL A 303 -6.82 10.61 49.24
C VAL A 303 -5.94 11.37 48.24
N GLY A 304 -4.95 10.72 47.62
CA GLY A 304 -4.10 11.33 46.59
C GLY A 304 -4.90 11.82 45.37
N ILE A 305 -5.80 11.00 44.84
CA ILE A 305 -6.69 11.38 43.73
C ILE A 305 -7.65 12.51 44.15
N ALA A 306 -8.20 12.46 45.36
CA ALA A 306 -9.05 13.54 45.87
C ALA A 306 -8.30 14.88 46.00
N LEU A 307 -7.04 14.86 46.46
CA LEU A 307 -6.19 16.05 46.55
C LEU A 307 -5.81 16.60 45.16
N ILE A 308 -5.55 15.73 44.18
CA ILE A 308 -5.29 16.14 42.79
C ILE A 308 -6.55 16.76 42.15
N ILE A 309 -7.72 16.14 42.34
CA ILE A 309 -8.99 16.70 41.84
C ILE A 309 -9.28 18.04 42.51
N PHE A 310 -9.04 18.16 43.82
CA PHE A 310 -9.22 19.42 44.55
C PHE A 310 -8.24 20.51 44.09
N SER A 311 -6.98 20.18 43.79
CA SER A 311 -6.00 21.15 43.27
C SER A 311 -6.36 21.62 41.86
N VAL A 312 -6.86 20.73 41.00
CA VAL A 312 -7.37 21.08 39.66
C VAL A 312 -8.62 21.96 39.75
N LEU A 313 -9.55 21.67 40.67
CA LEU A 313 -10.73 22.50 40.90
C LEU A 313 -10.37 23.88 41.46
N LEU A 314 -9.37 23.98 42.35
CA LEU A 314 -8.81 25.25 42.81
C LEU A 314 -8.15 26.03 41.67
N ALA A 315 -7.37 25.38 40.82
CA ALA A 315 -6.75 26.02 39.65
C ALA A 315 -7.82 26.58 38.68
N LEU A 316 -8.86 25.80 38.38
CA LEU A 316 -9.99 26.24 37.55
C LEU A 316 -10.79 27.37 38.20
N ALA A 317 -10.95 27.37 39.52
CA ALA A 317 -11.57 28.46 40.26
C ALA A 317 -10.72 29.75 40.23
N VAL A 318 -9.40 29.65 40.32
CA VAL A 318 -8.47 30.79 40.19
C VAL A 318 -8.48 31.34 38.77
N VAL A 319 -8.48 30.49 37.74
CA VAL A 319 -8.60 30.92 36.33
C VAL A 319 -9.95 31.62 36.08
N LYS A 320 -11.07 31.09 36.59
CA LYS A 320 -12.36 31.80 36.54
C LYS A 320 -12.37 33.11 37.33
N LYS A 321 -11.64 33.20 38.44
CA LYS A 321 -11.51 34.42 39.26
C LYS A 321 -10.62 35.48 38.62
N GLN A 322 -9.65 35.09 37.78
CA GLN A 322 -8.83 36.02 36.97
C GLN A 322 -9.53 36.45 35.67
N GLY A 323 -10.39 35.60 35.09
CA GLY A 323 -11.29 35.99 33.98
C GLY A 323 -12.42 36.96 34.37
N GLY A 324 -12.50 37.37 35.64
CA GLY A 324 -13.63 38.08 36.23
C GLY A 324 -13.32 39.41 36.91
N LYS A 325 -12.41 40.25 36.39
CA LYS A 325 -12.28 41.67 36.84
C LYS A 325 -11.55 42.62 35.88
N LYS A 326 -12.30 43.19 34.93
CA LYS A 326 -12.21 44.53 34.27
C LYS A 326 -13.14 44.45 33.05
N ARG A 327 -14.28 45.14 33.02
CA ARG A 327 -14.41 46.60 32.92
C ARG A 327 -15.66 47.13 33.65
N VAL A 328 -15.62 48.41 34.02
CA VAL A 328 -16.59 49.12 34.85
C VAL A 328 -17.94 49.30 34.14
N GLU A 329 -19.04 49.09 34.88
CA GLU A 329 -20.37 49.62 34.58
C GLU A 329 -20.59 50.88 35.42
N SER A 330 -21.05 51.97 34.79
CA SER A 330 -21.54 53.16 35.49
C SER A 330 -22.85 53.59 34.84
N LYS A 331 -23.96 53.36 35.55
CA LYS A 331 -25.31 53.71 35.09
C LYS A 331 -25.52 55.22 35.03
N GLU A 332 -26.34 55.61 34.07
CA GLU A 332 -26.78 56.98 33.85
C GLU A 332 -28.08 57.25 34.62
N THR A 333 -28.12 58.34 35.41
CA THR A 333 -29.37 58.94 35.91
C THR A 333 -29.18 60.46 35.95
N LYS A 334 -30.09 61.21 35.31
CA LYS A 334 -30.05 62.68 35.23
C LYS A 334 -30.37 63.36 36.58
N PRO A 335 -29.99 64.64 36.75
CA PRO A 335 -31.04 65.67 36.60
C PRO A 335 -30.68 66.89 35.72
N THR A 336 -31.76 67.44 35.17
CA THR A 336 -32.12 68.83 34.78
C THR A 336 -31.35 69.97 35.51
N THR A 337 -31.18 71.22 35.05
CA THR A 337 -31.81 72.06 33.98
C THR A 337 -30.93 73.28 33.66
N VAL A 338 -31.05 73.90 32.47
CA VAL A 338 -31.30 75.36 32.19
C VAL A 338 -30.95 75.69 30.71
N SER A 339 -31.71 76.63 30.13
CA SER A 339 -31.65 77.17 28.75
C SER A 339 -30.34 77.90 28.42
N SER A 340 -30.01 78.34 27.18
CA SER A 340 -30.73 78.57 25.91
C SER A 340 -29.75 78.23 24.75
N GLU A 341 -30.04 78.24 23.44
CA GLU A 341 -31.10 78.83 22.62
C GLU A 341 -31.16 78.08 21.26
N ALA A 342 -32.23 78.24 20.48
CA ALA A 342 -32.36 77.56 19.17
C ALA A 342 -31.98 78.48 18.01
N THR A 343 -31.56 77.90 16.87
CA THR A 343 -32.11 78.25 15.54
C THR A 343 -31.88 77.12 14.53
N SER A 344 -32.87 76.92 13.66
CA SER A 344 -32.97 75.91 12.62
C SER A 344 -32.13 76.22 11.37
N SER A 345 -31.54 75.21 10.73
CA SER A 345 -31.95 74.82 9.36
C SER A 345 -31.16 73.62 8.81
N LYS A 346 -31.84 72.79 8.00
CA LYS A 346 -31.23 71.72 7.20
C LYS A 346 -30.60 72.33 5.95
N THR A 347 -29.49 71.76 5.46
CA THR A 347 -29.44 71.00 4.18
C THR A 347 -28.04 70.42 3.93
N GLN A 348 -28.01 69.20 3.41
CA GLN A 348 -26.92 68.40 2.81
C GLN A 348 -25.49 68.99 2.70
N VAL A 349 -24.51 68.21 3.17
CA VAL A 349 -23.30 67.86 2.36
C VAL A 349 -22.94 66.39 2.64
N GLU A 350 -22.75 65.61 1.58
CA GLU A 350 -22.25 64.23 1.60
C GLU A 350 -20.74 64.22 1.96
N GLY A 351 -20.22 63.19 2.66
CA GLY A 351 -18.76 63.11 2.85
C GLY A 351 -18.22 62.21 3.98
N VAL A 352 -19.07 61.64 4.84
CA VAL A 352 -18.60 60.78 5.96
C VAL A 352 -18.62 59.28 5.60
N SER A 353 -19.37 58.87 4.58
CA SER A 353 -19.34 57.49 4.06
C SER A 353 -18.10 57.24 3.18
N GLU A 354 -17.79 58.17 2.27
CA GLU A 354 -16.66 58.04 1.35
C GLU A 354 -15.31 57.99 2.06
N ARG A 355 -15.08 58.75 3.14
CA ARG A 355 -13.80 58.65 3.86
C ARG A 355 -13.52 57.27 4.45
N LYS A 356 -14.54 56.44 4.74
CA LYS A 356 -14.33 55.06 5.17
C LYS A 356 -14.15 54.08 4.00
N SER A 357 -14.81 54.29 2.85
CA SER A 357 -14.51 53.50 1.65
C SER A 357 -13.11 53.84 1.13
N VAL A 358 -12.79 55.12 0.97
CA VAL A 358 -11.51 55.62 0.45
C VAL A 358 -10.32 55.22 1.33
N ILE A 359 -10.45 55.16 2.66
CA ILE A 359 -9.37 54.62 3.52
C ILE A 359 -9.17 53.12 3.27
N ASN A 360 -10.25 52.32 3.23
CA ASN A 360 -10.16 50.90 2.88
C ASN A 360 -9.65 50.67 1.45
N GLU A 361 -9.96 51.56 0.52
CA GLU A 361 -9.61 51.48 -0.90
C GLU A 361 -8.16 51.91 -1.15
N ILE A 362 -7.67 52.95 -0.47
CA ILE A 362 -6.24 53.31 -0.41
C ILE A 362 -5.43 52.21 0.29
N GLN A 363 -6.00 51.55 1.31
CA GLN A 363 -5.34 50.43 2.00
C GLN A 363 -5.35 49.14 1.14
N LYS A 364 -6.40 48.90 0.34
CA LYS A 364 -6.41 47.88 -0.74
C LYS A 364 -5.38 48.17 -1.84
N LEU A 365 -5.31 49.42 -2.30
CA LEU A 365 -4.33 49.87 -3.31
C LEU A 365 -2.88 49.76 -2.82
N LYS A 366 -2.65 49.78 -1.50
CA LYS A 366 -1.34 49.47 -0.90
C LYS A 366 -1.05 47.97 -0.71
N LYS A 367 -2.07 47.10 -0.73
CA LYS A 367 -1.88 45.64 -0.68
C LYS A 367 -1.61 45.05 -2.07
N SER A 368 -2.40 45.44 -3.08
CA SER A 368 -2.23 44.99 -4.46
C SER A 368 -0.88 45.44 -5.01
N GLY A 369 -0.03 44.50 -5.44
CA GLY A 369 1.32 44.81 -5.94
C GLY A 369 2.44 44.81 -4.89
N ASN A 370 2.16 44.55 -3.62
CA ASN A 370 3.18 44.33 -2.59
C ASN A 370 3.21 42.86 -2.12
N LEU A 371 4.32 42.48 -1.49
CA LEU A 371 4.46 41.18 -0.83
C LEU A 371 3.74 41.24 0.52
N VAL A 372 2.88 40.26 0.81
CA VAL A 372 2.10 40.19 2.06
C VAL A 372 2.61 39.01 2.90
N PHE A 373 3.23 39.32 4.04
CA PHE A 373 3.68 38.32 5.02
C PHE A 373 2.51 37.83 5.88
N VAL A 374 2.49 36.54 6.21
CA VAL A 374 1.38 35.87 6.93
C VAL A 374 1.87 35.12 8.17
N GLY A 375 0.97 34.93 9.13
CA GLY A 375 1.26 34.14 10.35
C GLY A 375 2.19 34.81 11.37
N GLY A 376 2.36 36.14 11.32
CA GLY A 376 3.16 36.90 12.28
C GLY A 376 4.67 36.96 11.98
N GLU A 377 5.08 36.49 10.79
CA GLU A 377 6.44 36.66 10.26
C GLU A 377 6.80 38.16 10.16
N VAL A 378 8.04 38.50 10.53
CA VAL A 378 8.63 39.83 10.27
C VAL A 378 8.97 39.95 8.78
N GLU A 379 8.83 41.14 8.19
CA GLU A 379 9.24 41.41 6.81
C GLU A 379 10.76 41.17 6.64
N GLY A 380 11.13 39.96 6.20
CA GLY A 380 12.54 39.57 6.03
C GLY A 380 13.17 39.98 4.71
N TYR A 381 12.36 40.39 3.72
CA TYR A 381 12.81 40.77 2.37
C TYR A 381 11.71 41.54 1.63
N SER A 382 12.12 42.44 0.74
CA SER A 382 11.21 43.18 -0.15
C SER A 382 10.87 42.41 -1.42
N LEU A 383 9.79 42.83 -2.11
CA LEU A 383 9.47 42.34 -3.45
C LEU A 383 10.61 42.58 -4.45
N GLU A 384 11.31 43.72 -4.35
CA GLU A 384 12.44 44.00 -5.24
C GLU A 384 13.61 43.03 -5.03
N GLN A 385 13.95 42.71 -3.78
CA GLN A 385 14.95 41.68 -3.46
C GLN A 385 14.52 40.31 -4.00
N LEU A 386 13.25 39.93 -3.83
CA LEU A 386 12.71 38.68 -4.37
C LEU A 386 12.81 38.61 -5.91
N MET A 387 12.58 39.72 -6.60
CA MET A 387 12.68 39.80 -8.06
C MET A 387 14.13 39.91 -8.59
N ARG A 388 15.09 40.32 -7.74
CA ARG A 388 16.53 40.31 -8.04
C ARG A 388 17.24 39.00 -7.65
N ALA A 389 16.57 38.15 -6.88
CA ALA A 389 17.12 36.88 -6.39
C ALA A 389 17.48 35.92 -7.53
N SER A 390 18.52 35.10 -7.33
CA SER A 390 18.79 34.01 -8.27
C SER A 390 17.73 32.92 -8.12
N ALA A 391 17.17 32.47 -9.25
CA ALA A 391 16.06 31.52 -9.27
C ALA A 391 16.43 30.24 -10.04
N GLU A 392 16.37 29.10 -9.35
CA GLU A 392 16.55 27.76 -9.93
C GLU A 392 15.17 27.08 -10.08
N LEU A 393 14.89 26.45 -11.22
CA LEU A 393 13.63 25.74 -11.46
C LEU A 393 13.62 24.39 -10.72
N LEU A 394 12.79 24.25 -9.68
CA LEU A 394 12.61 23.00 -8.95
C LEU A 394 11.63 22.05 -9.65
N GLY A 395 10.58 22.58 -10.30
CA GLY A 395 9.63 21.74 -11.02
C GLY A 395 8.35 22.45 -11.50
N ARG A 396 7.55 21.73 -12.28
CA ARG A 396 6.22 22.16 -12.73
C ARG A 396 5.16 21.27 -12.08
N GLY A 397 4.32 21.86 -11.24
CA GLY A 397 3.24 21.18 -10.53
C GLY A 397 1.86 21.44 -11.14
N SER A 398 0.82 20.82 -10.58
CA SER A 398 -0.57 20.97 -11.03
C SER A 398 -1.08 22.41 -10.95
N MET A 399 -0.60 23.17 -9.95
CA MET A 399 -0.95 24.59 -9.68
C MET A 399 -0.08 25.64 -10.38
N GLY A 400 1.05 25.28 -11.00
CA GLY A 400 2.00 26.25 -11.54
C GLY A 400 3.45 25.81 -11.40
N ILE A 401 4.39 26.75 -11.39
CA ILE A 401 5.83 26.51 -11.45
C ILE A 401 6.49 26.85 -10.12
N THR A 402 7.37 25.97 -9.64
CA THR A 402 8.07 26.12 -8.36
C THR A 402 9.56 26.38 -8.59
N TYR A 403 10.07 27.42 -7.94
CA TYR A 403 11.46 27.87 -8.01
C TYR A 403 12.09 27.87 -6.62
N LYS A 404 13.40 27.64 -6.56
CA LYS A 404 14.25 27.95 -5.41
C LYS A 404 14.83 29.34 -5.64
N ALA A 405 14.53 30.29 -4.76
CA ALA A 405 15.10 31.63 -4.78
C ALA A 405 16.20 31.74 -3.72
N VAL A 406 17.33 32.37 -4.06
CA VAL A 406 18.37 32.75 -3.10
C VAL A 406 18.46 34.28 -3.06
N ILE A 407 18.00 34.85 -1.95
CA ILE A 407 18.02 36.30 -1.68
C ILE A 407 19.32 36.65 -0.96
N ASP A 408 20.01 37.67 -1.47
CA ASP A 408 21.24 38.26 -0.92
C ASP A 408 22.33 37.25 -0.52
N GLY A 409 22.35 36.10 -1.20
CA GLY A 409 23.31 35.01 -1.00
C GLY A 409 23.14 34.18 0.29
N GLN A 410 22.13 34.48 1.12
CA GLN A 410 21.97 33.86 2.45
C GLN A 410 20.58 33.24 2.67
N LEU A 411 19.51 33.93 2.27
CA LEU A 411 18.14 33.46 2.53
C LEU A 411 17.64 32.62 1.35
N ILE A 412 17.41 31.34 1.57
CA ILE A 412 16.90 30.40 0.56
C ILE A 412 15.41 30.16 0.80
N LEU A 413 14.59 30.37 -0.24
CA LEU A 413 13.14 30.25 -0.20
C LEU A 413 12.61 29.42 -1.36
N THR A 414 11.41 28.86 -1.19
CA THR A 414 10.66 28.23 -2.28
C THR A 414 9.59 29.20 -2.77
N VAL A 415 9.70 29.66 -4.02
CA VAL A 415 8.73 30.58 -4.65
C VAL A 415 7.89 29.80 -5.66
N LYS A 416 6.58 29.76 -5.44
CA LYS A 416 5.65 29.12 -6.37
C LYS A 416 4.83 30.17 -7.11
N ARG A 417 5.02 30.24 -8.43
CA ARG A 417 4.19 31.04 -9.34
C ARG A 417 2.97 30.21 -9.73
N LEU A 418 1.78 30.68 -9.34
CA LEU A 418 0.53 30.02 -9.69
C LEU A 418 0.17 30.30 -11.15
N ASP A 419 -0.51 29.35 -11.76
CA ASP A 419 -1.00 29.45 -13.13
C ASP A 419 -2.17 30.46 -13.19
N ALA A 420 -1.97 31.54 -13.95
CA ALA A 420 -2.95 32.62 -14.09
C ALA A 420 -4.25 32.15 -14.75
N GLY A 421 -4.18 31.20 -15.71
CA GLY A 421 -5.36 30.64 -16.37
C GLY A 421 -6.17 29.78 -15.41
N LYS A 422 -5.51 28.88 -14.68
CA LYS A 422 -6.19 28.00 -13.69
C LYS A 422 -6.82 28.78 -12.56
N THR A 423 -6.20 29.88 -12.10
CA THR A 423 -6.71 30.65 -10.95
C THR A 423 -7.59 31.84 -11.33
N ALA A 424 -7.90 32.04 -12.61
CA ALA A 424 -8.70 33.16 -13.12
C ALA A 424 -10.13 33.23 -12.53
N VAL A 425 -10.72 32.09 -12.16
CA VAL A 425 -12.06 31.99 -11.56
C VAL A 425 -12.12 32.62 -10.16
N THR A 426 -10.99 32.66 -9.44
CA THR A 426 -10.93 33.19 -8.08
C THR A 426 -10.61 34.69 -8.10
N SER A 427 -11.47 35.52 -7.48
CA SER A 427 -11.22 36.96 -7.35
C SER A 427 -10.02 37.26 -6.44
N GLY A 428 -9.48 38.48 -6.51
CA GLY A 428 -8.37 38.89 -5.64
C GLY A 428 -8.72 38.85 -4.15
N GLU A 429 -9.90 39.32 -3.78
CA GLU A 429 -10.36 39.34 -2.39
C GLU A 429 -10.51 37.93 -1.80
N VAL A 430 -11.00 36.98 -2.60
CA VAL A 430 -11.12 35.57 -2.17
C VAL A 430 -9.75 34.92 -2.06
N PHE A 431 -8.80 35.27 -2.95
CA PHE A 431 -7.42 34.81 -2.84
C PHE A 431 -6.74 35.32 -1.58
N GLU A 432 -6.81 36.63 -1.28
CA GLU A 432 -6.24 37.22 -0.05
C GLU A 432 -6.83 36.56 1.21
N GLN A 433 -8.17 36.49 1.33
CA GLN A 433 -8.83 35.89 2.50
C GLN A 433 -8.48 34.41 2.69
N HIS A 434 -8.35 33.66 1.59
CA HIS A 434 -7.95 32.26 1.64
C HIS A 434 -6.48 32.08 2.00
N MET A 435 -5.58 32.92 1.46
CA MET A 435 -4.16 32.88 1.79
C MET A 435 -3.86 33.35 3.22
N ASP A 436 -4.65 34.27 3.78
CA ASP A 436 -4.59 34.62 5.21
C ASP A 436 -4.98 33.41 6.09
N ALA A 437 -6.01 32.64 5.70
CA ALA A 437 -6.43 31.44 6.42
C ALA A 437 -5.44 30.26 6.28
N VAL A 438 -4.86 30.05 5.10
CA VAL A 438 -3.79 29.07 4.85
C VAL A 438 -2.50 29.48 5.58
N GLY A 439 -2.19 30.77 5.59
CA GLY A 439 -1.04 31.38 6.25
C GLY A 439 -1.09 31.34 7.77
N ALA A 440 -2.27 31.12 8.38
CA ALA A 440 -2.41 30.90 9.82
C ALA A 440 -2.05 29.48 10.28
N LEU A 441 -1.93 28.51 9.35
CA LEU A 441 -1.56 27.12 9.68
C LEU A 441 -0.06 27.06 10.06
N ARG A 442 0.23 26.49 11.23
CA ARG A 442 1.60 26.29 11.77
C ARG A 442 1.68 24.97 12.51
N HIS A 443 2.48 24.05 12.00
CA HIS A 443 2.69 22.70 12.54
C HIS A 443 4.06 22.18 12.05
N PRO A 444 4.81 21.36 12.82
CA PRO A 444 6.11 20.83 12.38
C PRO A 444 6.08 20.18 10.99
N ASN A 445 5.08 19.33 10.73
CA ASN A 445 4.91 18.63 9.45
C ASN A 445 4.19 19.42 8.34
N LEU A 446 4.14 20.75 8.43
CA LEU A 446 3.67 21.62 7.34
C LEU A 446 4.79 22.58 6.95
N VAL A 447 5.08 22.70 5.65
CA VAL A 447 6.02 23.70 5.15
C VAL A 447 5.36 25.08 5.29
N PRO A 448 5.89 25.99 6.14
CA PRO A 448 5.20 27.25 6.42
C PRO A 448 5.08 28.14 5.17
N VAL A 449 3.88 28.70 4.97
CA VAL A 449 3.71 29.86 4.07
C VAL A 449 4.23 31.09 4.81
N ARG A 450 5.27 31.73 4.27
CA ARG A 450 5.81 33.00 4.79
C ARG A 450 5.05 34.20 4.24
N ALA A 451 4.81 34.20 2.93
CA ALA A 451 4.23 35.33 2.24
C ALA A 451 3.48 34.91 0.97
N TYR A 452 2.63 35.80 0.47
CA TYR A 452 2.04 35.72 -0.87
C TYR A 452 2.13 37.07 -1.58
N PHE A 453 1.95 37.06 -2.89
CA PHE A 453 1.89 38.26 -3.72
C PHE A 453 0.76 38.11 -4.74
N GLN A 454 0.05 39.22 -5.02
CA GLN A 454 -0.88 39.31 -6.14
C GLN A 454 -0.78 40.67 -6.83
N ALA A 455 -0.67 40.65 -8.17
CA ALA A 455 -0.80 41.85 -9.01
C ALA A 455 -1.18 41.48 -10.45
N LYS A 456 -2.10 42.23 -11.07
CA LYS A 456 -2.44 42.10 -12.51
C LYS A 456 -2.75 40.67 -13.00
N GLY A 457 -3.28 39.82 -12.11
CA GLY A 457 -3.57 38.39 -12.39
C GLY A 457 -2.44 37.42 -12.07
N GLU A 458 -1.20 37.90 -11.90
CA GLU A 458 -0.08 37.10 -11.40
C GLU A 458 -0.21 36.88 -9.89
N ARG A 459 0.12 35.66 -9.45
CA ARG A 459 0.06 35.23 -8.05
C ARG A 459 1.28 34.39 -7.68
N LEU A 460 1.93 34.75 -6.59
CA LEU A 460 3.05 33.99 -6.01
C LEU A 460 2.71 33.55 -4.59
N VAL A 461 3.16 32.37 -4.20
CA VAL A 461 3.15 31.87 -2.80
C VAL A 461 4.59 31.51 -2.43
N ILE A 462 5.05 32.00 -1.28
CA ILE A 462 6.43 31.83 -0.82
C ILE A 462 6.45 31.00 0.46
N TYR A 463 7.28 29.96 0.43
CA TYR A 463 7.47 28.99 1.50
C TYR A 463 8.92 28.93 1.95
N ASP A 464 9.16 28.29 3.09
CA ASP A 464 10.50 27.81 3.44
C ASP A 464 11.08 26.84 2.40
N TYR A 465 12.40 26.85 2.27
CA TYR A 465 13.13 25.89 1.44
C TYR A 465 13.43 24.62 2.23
N GLN A 466 13.09 23.47 1.64
CA GLN A 466 13.29 22.14 2.22
C GLN A 466 14.44 21.44 1.47
N PRO A 467 15.61 21.21 2.11
CA PRO A 467 16.84 20.88 1.40
C PRO A 467 16.89 19.46 0.85
N ASN A 468 16.20 18.50 1.50
CA ASN A 468 16.24 17.08 1.12
C ASN A 468 15.23 16.71 0.01
N GLY A 469 14.58 17.71 -0.60
CA GLY A 469 13.72 17.53 -1.78
C GLY A 469 12.35 16.93 -1.45
N SER A 470 11.75 16.20 -2.39
CA SER A 470 10.44 15.56 -2.22
C SER A 470 10.55 14.06 -1.97
N VAL A 471 9.55 13.49 -1.30
CA VAL A 471 9.41 12.04 -1.12
C VAL A 471 9.34 11.31 -2.47
N SER A 472 8.74 11.92 -3.50
CA SER A 472 8.77 11.38 -4.86
C SER A 472 10.19 11.17 -5.40
N ASN A 473 11.10 12.12 -5.13
CA ASN A 473 12.51 11.98 -5.50
C ASN A 473 13.22 10.91 -4.64
N LEU A 474 12.89 10.80 -3.35
CA LEU A 474 13.43 9.75 -2.47
C LEU A 474 13.01 8.34 -2.94
N VAL A 475 11.75 8.17 -3.37
CA VAL A 475 11.19 6.87 -3.75
C VAL A 475 11.52 6.49 -5.20
N HIS A 476 11.41 7.43 -6.15
CA HIS A 476 11.54 7.15 -7.60
C HIS A 476 12.78 7.75 -8.27
N GLY A 477 13.53 8.62 -7.59
CA GLY A 477 14.67 9.35 -8.17
C GLY A 477 15.90 8.47 -8.46
N SER A 478 15.95 7.25 -7.91
CA SER A 478 17.00 6.29 -8.21
C SER A 478 16.85 5.75 -9.65
N ARG A 479 17.81 6.08 -10.52
CA ARG A 479 17.86 5.61 -11.93
C ARG A 479 18.08 4.09 -12.07
N SER A 480 18.21 3.36 -10.97
CA SER A 480 18.37 1.90 -10.98
C SER A 480 17.03 1.20 -11.16
N THR A 481 16.92 0.34 -12.18
CA THR A 481 15.80 -0.59 -12.37
C THR A 481 15.66 -1.64 -11.25
N ARG A 482 16.56 -1.62 -10.26
CA ARG A 482 16.56 -2.46 -9.05
C ARG A 482 16.50 -1.63 -7.75
N ALA A 483 16.03 -0.38 -7.79
CA ALA A 483 15.81 0.39 -6.58
C ALA A 483 14.89 -0.40 -5.63
N LYS A 484 15.39 -0.75 -4.44
CA LYS A 484 14.58 -1.39 -3.40
C LYS A 484 13.59 -0.35 -2.84
N PRO A 485 12.37 -0.76 -2.45
CA PRO A 485 11.50 0.09 -1.63
C PRO A 485 12.22 0.54 -0.35
N LEU A 486 11.75 1.64 0.25
CA LEU A 486 12.29 2.16 1.50
C LEU A 486 12.22 1.11 2.63
N HIS A 487 12.96 1.30 3.72
CA HIS A 487 12.80 0.46 4.91
C HIS A 487 11.43 0.71 5.55
N TRP A 488 10.82 -0.29 6.19
CA TRP A 488 9.48 -0.12 6.77
C TRP A 488 9.45 0.92 7.90
N THR A 489 10.53 1.06 8.67
CA THR A 489 10.67 2.12 9.69
C THR A 489 10.66 3.52 9.07
N SER A 490 11.32 3.70 7.92
CA SER A 490 11.28 4.94 7.14
C SER A 490 9.87 5.20 6.58
N CYS A 491 9.19 4.16 6.09
CA CYS A 491 7.79 4.28 5.68
C CYS A 491 6.88 4.69 6.85
N LEU A 492 7.06 4.09 8.03
CA LEU A 492 6.29 4.39 9.24
C LEU A 492 6.49 5.84 9.68
N LYS A 493 7.75 6.31 9.75
CA LYS A 493 8.07 7.70 10.15
C LYS A 493 7.48 8.72 9.17
N ILE A 494 7.63 8.52 7.86
CA ILE A 494 7.04 9.42 6.85
C ILE A 494 5.50 9.38 6.92
N ALA A 495 4.90 8.20 7.17
CA ALA A 495 3.45 8.06 7.30
C ALA A 495 2.89 8.74 8.57
N GLU A 496 3.61 8.63 9.70
CA GLU A 496 3.32 9.33 10.96
C GLU A 496 3.32 10.84 10.75
N ASP A 497 4.44 11.39 10.26
CA ASP A 497 4.62 12.81 9.99
C ASP A 497 3.52 13.40 9.09
N VAL A 498 3.22 12.70 7.98
CA VAL A 498 2.16 13.13 7.05
C VAL A 498 0.77 13.01 7.66
N ALA A 499 0.52 11.98 8.49
CA ALA A 499 -0.76 11.81 9.18
C ALA A 499 -0.97 12.90 10.26
N GLU A 500 0.07 13.30 11.00
CA GLU A 500 0.01 14.42 11.95
C GLU A 500 -0.33 15.73 11.22
N GLY A 501 0.40 16.05 10.15
CA GLY A 501 0.15 17.26 9.35
C GLY A 501 -1.27 17.31 8.75
N LEU A 502 -1.77 16.19 8.22
CA LEU A 502 -3.15 16.12 7.69
C LEU A 502 -4.21 16.19 8.78
N ALA A 503 -4.00 15.50 9.92
CA ALA A 503 -4.92 15.55 11.06
C ALA A 503 -5.02 16.97 11.63
N TYR A 504 -3.87 17.67 11.75
CA TYR A 504 -3.83 19.07 12.13
C TYR A 504 -4.62 19.95 11.16
N ILE A 505 -4.41 19.84 9.83
CA ILE A 505 -5.18 20.64 8.85
C ILE A 505 -6.69 20.40 9.04
N HIS A 506 -7.13 19.14 9.16
CA HIS A 506 -8.55 18.78 9.28
C HIS A 506 -9.20 19.19 10.61
N GLN A 507 -8.40 19.42 11.67
CA GLN A 507 -8.89 19.73 13.01
C GLN A 507 -8.74 21.21 13.38
N ALA A 508 -7.59 21.83 13.08
CA ALA A 508 -7.31 23.23 13.36
C ALA A 508 -8.04 24.17 12.40
N SER A 509 -8.44 23.67 11.21
CA SER A 509 -9.09 24.46 10.19
C SER A 509 -10.20 23.66 9.51
N ARG A 510 -11.18 24.36 8.92
CA ARG A 510 -12.19 23.74 8.04
C ARG A 510 -11.65 23.46 6.63
N LEU A 511 -10.36 23.74 6.43
CA LEU A 511 -9.59 23.40 5.24
C LEU A 511 -9.22 21.90 5.23
N PHE A 512 -8.69 21.47 4.09
CA PHE A 512 -8.09 20.16 3.87
C PHE A 512 -7.07 20.30 2.73
N HIS A 513 -6.15 19.34 2.58
CA HIS A 513 -5.01 19.47 1.69
C HIS A 513 -5.44 19.49 0.21
N GLY A 514 -6.31 18.59 -0.22
CA GLY A 514 -6.95 18.55 -1.54
C GLY A 514 -6.05 18.23 -2.73
N ASN A 515 -4.73 18.05 -2.52
CA ASN A 515 -3.72 17.80 -3.56
C ASN A 515 -2.54 16.99 -2.98
N LEU A 516 -2.84 16.05 -2.08
CA LEU A 516 -1.83 15.19 -1.44
C LEU A 516 -1.25 14.22 -2.46
N LYS A 517 0.09 14.16 -2.51
CA LYS A 517 0.88 13.23 -3.33
C LYS A 517 2.35 13.27 -2.90
N SER A 518 3.14 12.25 -3.22
CA SER A 518 4.57 12.16 -2.88
C SER A 518 5.44 13.33 -3.37
N SER A 519 5.04 14.05 -4.43
CA SER A 519 5.72 15.26 -4.91
C SER A 519 5.39 16.53 -4.10
N ASN A 520 4.35 16.50 -3.27
CA ASN A 520 3.95 17.58 -2.37
C ASN A 520 4.25 17.26 -0.89
N VAL A 521 4.95 16.15 -0.62
CA VAL A 521 5.58 15.88 0.66
C VAL A 521 7.06 16.16 0.50
N LEU A 522 7.56 17.17 1.19
CA LEU A 522 8.97 17.55 1.20
C LEU A 522 9.67 16.97 2.43
N LEU A 523 10.98 16.82 2.34
CA LEU A 523 11.83 16.34 3.43
C LEU A 523 12.65 17.53 3.96
N GLY A 524 12.46 17.83 5.24
CA GLY A 524 13.23 18.85 5.94
C GLY A 524 14.62 18.39 6.32
N SER A 525 15.33 19.21 7.09
CA SER A 525 16.78 19.05 7.33
C SER A 525 17.11 17.77 8.09
N ASP A 526 16.23 17.37 9.02
CA ASP A 526 16.36 16.17 9.86
C ASP A 526 15.59 14.97 9.27
N PHE A 527 15.21 15.05 7.98
CA PHE A 527 14.37 14.10 7.23
C PHE A 527 12.94 13.95 7.79
N GLU A 528 12.45 14.96 8.52
CA GLU A 528 11.05 15.13 8.85
C GLU A 528 10.21 15.33 7.58
N ALA A 529 9.06 14.65 7.47
CA ALA A 529 8.18 14.80 6.31
C ALA A 529 7.20 15.96 6.52
N CYS A 530 7.20 16.90 5.57
CA CYS A 530 6.45 18.15 5.63
C CYS A 530 5.56 18.35 4.40
N LEU A 531 4.28 18.65 4.62
CA LEU A 531 3.32 18.88 3.53
C LEU A 531 3.47 20.30 2.97
N THR A 532 3.48 20.41 1.65
CA THR A 532 3.41 21.68 0.92
C THR A 532 2.21 21.71 -0.02
N ASP A 533 1.89 22.88 -0.59
CA ASP A 533 0.76 23.07 -1.51
C ASP A 533 -0.63 22.69 -0.96
N TYR A 534 -0.76 22.62 0.37
CA TYR A 534 -2.02 22.36 1.05
C TYR A 534 -3.04 23.47 0.76
N SER A 535 -4.28 23.09 0.48
CA SER A 535 -5.40 24.01 0.22
C SER A 535 -5.25 24.97 -0.98
N LEU A 536 -4.24 24.85 -1.84
CA LEU A 536 -4.15 25.71 -3.04
C LEU A 536 -5.19 25.35 -4.12
N VAL A 537 -5.65 24.09 -4.15
CA VAL A 537 -6.60 23.59 -5.18
C VAL A 537 -7.95 24.33 -5.18
N PHE A 538 -8.36 24.92 -4.06
CA PHE A 538 -9.59 25.72 -3.97
C PHE A 538 -9.54 27.04 -4.77
N LEU A 539 -8.33 27.51 -5.11
CA LEU A 539 -8.09 28.74 -5.86
C LEU A 539 -8.13 28.52 -7.38
N ALA A 540 -8.40 27.28 -7.84
CA ALA A 540 -8.24 26.88 -9.22
C ALA A 540 -9.51 26.22 -9.79
N ASP A 541 -9.74 26.46 -11.09
CA ASP A 541 -10.79 25.78 -11.84
C ASP A 541 -10.44 24.30 -12.03
N SER A 542 -11.32 23.42 -11.54
CA SER A 542 -11.19 21.96 -11.65
C SER A 542 -11.25 21.44 -13.08
N SER A 543 -11.75 22.23 -14.05
CA SER A 543 -11.76 21.89 -15.46
C SER A 543 -10.41 22.06 -16.17
N CYS A 544 -9.49 22.88 -15.63
CA CYS A 544 -8.23 23.24 -16.27
C CYS A 544 -7.04 22.32 -15.92
N PHE A 545 -7.29 21.14 -15.34
CA PHE A 545 -6.25 20.17 -14.99
C PHE A 545 -6.01 19.17 -16.11
N THR A 546 -4.84 19.22 -16.74
CA THR A 546 -4.31 18.13 -17.56
C THR A 546 -4.06 16.91 -16.66
N GLU A 547 -4.82 15.84 -16.84
CA GLU A 547 -4.77 14.67 -15.97
C GLU A 547 -3.58 13.75 -16.28
N ASP A 548 -2.48 13.99 -15.57
CA ASP A 548 -1.41 13.00 -15.40
C ASP A 548 -1.97 11.71 -14.73
N PRO A 549 -1.76 10.50 -15.30
CA PRO A 549 -2.27 9.25 -14.76
C PRO A 549 -1.88 8.96 -13.30
N ASP A 550 -0.68 9.35 -12.87
CA ASP A 550 -0.23 9.15 -11.49
C ASP A 550 -0.94 10.11 -10.53
N SER A 551 -1.08 11.39 -10.91
CA SER A 551 -1.88 12.38 -10.18
C SER A 551 -3.38 12.03 -10.15
N LEU A 552 -3.92 11.33 -11.17
CA LEU A 552 -5.31 10.86 -11.20
C LEU A 552 -5.56 9.68 -10.24
N ALA A 553 -4.58 8.78 -10.07
CA ALA A 553 -4.67 7.67 -9.14
C ALA A 553 -4.84 8.14 -7.67
N TYR A 554 -4.26 9.28 -7.30
CA TYR A 554 -4.46 9.95 -6.01
C TYR A 554 -5.88 10.50 -5.80
N LYS A 555 -6.62 10.86 -6.85
CA LYS A 555 -7.99 11.39 -6.71
C LYS A 555 -8.94 10.29 -6.21
N ALA A 556 -9.76 10.58 -5.22
CA ALA A 556 -10.73 9.62 -4.70
C ALA A 556 -11.88 9.31 -5.69
N PRO A 557 -12.45 8.09 -5.72
CA PRO A 557 -13.44 7.70 -6.74
C PRO A 557 -14.68 8.61 -6.79
N GLU A 558 -15.11 9.17 -5.67
CA GLU A 558 -16.25 10.07 -5.56
C GLU A 558 -16.05 11.45 -6.24
N ILE A 559 -14.80 11.91 -6.32
CA ILE A 559 -14.43 13.18 -6.98
C ILE A 559 -14.02 12.97 -8.46
N ARG A 560 -13.77 11.73 -8.91
CA ARG A 560 -13.43 11.45 -10.33
C ARG A 560 -14.62 11.54 -11.28
N LYS A 561 -15.85 11.27 -10.81
CA LYS A 561 -17.05 11.10 -11.66
C LYS A 561 -18.08 12.22 -11.59
N SER A 562 -17.86 13.25 -10.78
CA SER A 562 -18.86 14.31 -10.58
C SER A 562 -18.25 15.60 -10.07
N SER A 563 -18.94 16.72 -10.30
CA SER A 563 -18.64 18.05 -9.71
C SER A 563 -18.97 18.10 -8.21
N ARG A 564 -18.48 17.10 -7.44
CA ARG A 564 -18.59 17.05 -5.99
C ARG A 564 -17.39 17.73 -5.37
N ARG A 565 -17.65 18.61 -4.43
CA ARG A 565 -16.61 19.32 -3.65
C ARG A 565 -15.70 18.29 -2.97
N LEU A 566 -14.41 18.57 -3.00
CA LEU A 566 -13.39 17.87 -2.21
C LEU A 566 -13.81 17.80 -0.73
N THR A 567 -13.34 16.76 -0.03
CA THR A 567 -13.66 16.54 1.40
C THR A 567 -12.42 16.08 2.16
N PRO A 568 -12.41 16.15 3.50
CA PRO A 568 -11.37 15.52 4.33
C PRO A 568 -11.22 14.01 4.06
N LYS A 569 -12.29 13.32 3.64
CA LYS A 569 -12.25 11.89 3.27
C LYS A 569 -11.54 11.63 1.94
N SER A 570 -11.44 12.65 1.07
CA SER A 570 -10.68 12.57 -0.19
C SER A 570 -9.18 12.67 0.08
N ASP A 571 -8.74 13.44 1.09
CA ASP A 571 -7.36 13.40 1.59
C ASP A 571 -7.01 12.04 2.22
N VAL A 572 -7.92 11.45 3.00
CA VAL A 572 -7.72 10.09 3.58
C VAL A 572 -7.50 9.06 2.48
N TYR A 573 -8.24 9.13 1.37
CA TYR A 573 -8.00 8.26 0.21
C TYR A 573 -6.61 8.48 -0.40
N ALA A 574 -6.24 9.74 -0.65
CA ALA A 574 -4.94 10.09 -1.18
C ALA A 574 -3.79 9.63 -0.25
N PHE A 575 -4.01 9.64 1.08
CA PHE A 575 -3.08 9.12 2.07
C PHE A 575 -2.93 7.60 1.98
N GLY A 576 -4.03 6.86 1.75
CA GLY A 576 -3.96 5.41 1.49
C GLY A 576 -3.11 5.09 0.25
N VAL A 577 -3.32 5.83 -0.85
CA VAL A 577 -2.51 5.69 -2.08
C VAL A 577 -1.05 6.07 -1.87
N PHE A 578 -0.79 7.17 -1.13
CA PHE A 578 0.56 7.58 -0.73
C PHE A 578 1.28 6.50 0.08
N LEU A 579 0.59 5.88 1.03
CA LEU A 579 1.15 4.83 1.86
C LEU A 579 1.47 3.57 1.02
N LEU A 580 0.60 3.18 0.08
CA LEU A 580 0.92 2.11 -0.88
C LEU A 580 2.14 2.44 -1.76
N GLU A 581 2.29 3.70 -2.18
CA GLU A 581 3.46 4.15 -2.94
C GLU A 581 4.76 4.02 -2.12
N LEU A 582 4.75 4.48 -0.86
CA LEU A 582 5.87 4.32 0.09
C LEU A 582 6.23 2.84 0.31
N LEU A 583 5.23 1.99 0.54
CA LEU A 583 5.45 0.57 0.88
C LEU A 583 5.93 -0.27 -0.30
N THR A 584 5.72 0.18 -1.55
CA THR A 584 6.00 -0.63 -2.75
C THR A 584 7.07 -0.05 -3.67
N GLY A 585 7.38 1.25 -3.55
CA GLY A 585 8.21 1.94 -4.53
C GLY A 585 7.63 1.90 -5.94
N LYS A 586 6.31 1.75 -6.09
CA LYS A 586 5.60 1.75 -7.38
C LYS A 586 4.75 3.01 -7.50
N LEU A 587 4.83 3.63 -8.67
CA LEU A 587 3.96 4.73 -9.07
C LEU A 587 2.48 4.34 -8.93
N PRO A 588 1.62 5.23 -8.41
CA PRO A 588 0.19 5.00 -8.19
C PRO A 588 -0.60 4.47 -9.39
N SER A 589 -0.28 4.89 -10.62
CA SER A 589 -0.91 4.35 -11.84
C SER A 589 -0.70 2.84 -12.04
N ARG A 590 0.29 2.25 -11.35
CA ARG A 590 0.63 0.81 -11.41
C ARG A 590 0.08 0.01 -10.23
N HIS A 591 -0.64 0.63 -9.31
CA HIS A 591 -1.25 -0.07 -8.17
C HIS A 591 -2.47 -0.89 -8.66
N PRO A 592 -2.55 -2.19 -8.35
CA PRO A 592 -3.68 -3.02 -8.75
C PRO A 592 -4.91 -2.72 -7.89
N VAL A 593 -6.09 -2.77 -8.49
CA VAL A 593 -7.37 -2.68 -7.76
C VAL A 593 -7.66 -4.03 -7.11
N LEU A 594 -7.33 -4.16 -5.83
CA LEU A 594 -7.43 -5.40 -5.05
C LEU A 594 -8.27 -5.19 -3.79
N VAL A 595 -8.80 -6.29 -3.24
CA VAL A 595 -9.35 -6.31 -1.88
C VAL A 595 -8.22 -6.20 -0.84
N PRO A 596 -8.45 -5.68 0.38
CA PRO A 596 -7.39 -5.44 1.38
C PRO A 596 -6.45 -6.62 1.64
N ARG A 597 -7.00 -7.84 1.65
CA ARG A 597 -6.25 -9.08 1.86
C ARG A 597 -5.27 -9.38 0.73
N ASP A 598 -5.69 -9.18 -0.51
CA ASP A 598 -4.89 -9.41 -1.72
C ASP A 598 -3.89 -8.26 -1.92
N MET A 599 -4.24 -7.04 -1.49
CA MET A 599 -3.35 -5.88 -1.48
C MET A 599 -2.13 -6.11 -0.57
N LEU A 600 -2.33 -6.73 0.59
CA LEU A 600 -1.24 -7.18 1.47
C LEU A 600 -0.33 -8.21 0.79
N GLU A 601 -0.88 -9.20 0.09
CA GLU A 601 -0.10 -10.18 -0.67
C GLU A 601 0.68 -9.53 -1.82
N TRP A 602 0.11 -8.52 -2.48
CA TRP A 602 0.78 -7.74 -3.53
C TRP A 602 1.93 -6.85 -3.00
N VAL A 603 1.75 -6.17 -1.86
CA VAL A 603 2.83 -5.38 -1.22
C VAL A 603 3.99 -6.30 -0.84
N ARG A 604 3.69 -7.46 -0.22
CA ARG A 604 4.70 -8.49 0.11
C ARG A 604 5.46 -8.98 -1.12
N ALA A 605 4.76 -9.34 -2.20
CA ALA A 605 5.36 -9.78 -3.45
C ALA A 605 6.24 -8.71 -4.12
N THR A 606 6.04 -7.43 -3.78
CA THR A 606 6.79 -6.31 -4.36
C THR A 606 8.09 -5.97 -3.62
N ARG A 607 8.20 -6.24 -2.31
CA ARG A 607 9.39 -5.89 -1.50
C ARG A 607 10.54 -6.91 -1.56
N GLU A 608 10.29 -8.14 -2.01
CA GLU A 608 11.27 -9.25 -2.02
C GLU A 608 11.89 -9.53 -0.62
N ASP A 609 11.11 -9.36 0.46
CA ASP A 609 11.58 -9.45 1.85
C ASP A 609 11.61 -10.88 2.43
N ASP A 610 12.77 -11.30 2.93
CA ASP A 610 13.11 -12.70 3.23
C ASP A 610 12.99 -13.11 4.72
N GLY A 611 12.66 -12.21 5.66
CA GLY A 611 12.28 -12.61 7.03
C GLY A 611 12.23 -11.51 8.10
N GLY A 612 11.29 -11.64 9.05
CA GLY A 612 11.26 -10.89 10.32
C GLY A 612 10.10 -9.92 10.47
N GLU A 613 10.04 -8.88 9.64
CA GLU A 613 9.29 -7.64 9.93
C GLU A 613 7.86 -7.63 9.35
N TYR A 614 7.34 -8.81 9.02
CA TYR A 614 6.08 -8.99 8.26
C TYR A 614 4.82 -8.50 8.97
N HIS A 615 4.86 -8.37 10.31
CA HIS A 615 3.72 -7.91 11.10
C HIS A 615 3.46 -6.41 10.94
N TRP A 616 4.50 -5.58 11.10
CA TRP A 616 4.42 -4.11 10.94
C TRP A 616 4.06 -3.72 9.52
N LEU A 617 4.66 -4.40 8.53
CA LEU A 617 4.30 -4.24 7.11
C LEU A 617 2.83 -4.64 6.85
N GLY A 618 2.34 -5.67 7.54
CA GLY A 618 0.95 -6.09 7.52
C GLY A 618 0.00 -4.97 7.92
N MET A 619 0.20 -4.44 9.14
CA MET A 619 -0.67 -3.41 9.69
C MET A 619 -0.60 -2.09 8.92
N LEU A 620 0.58 -1.67 8.44
CA LEU A 620 0.68 -0.48 7.56
C LEU A 620 -0.09 -0.67 6.24
N THR A 621 -0.08 -1.88 5.67
CA THR A 621 -0.85 -2.15 4.45
C THR A 621 -2.35 -2.22 4.72
N GLU A 622 -2.76 -2.67 5.90
CA GLU A 622 -4.17 -2.65 6.35
C GLU A 622 -4.67 -1.20 6.52
N VAL A 623 -3.90 -0.34 7.20
CA VAL A 623 -4.18 1.10 7.31
C VAL A 623 -4.31 1.73 5.92
N ALA A 624 -3.38 1.43 5.00
CA ALA A 624 -3.43 1.93 3.63
C ALA A 624 -4.72 1.48 2.90
N SER A 625 -5.05 0.19 3.00
CA SER A 625 -6.23 -0.42 2.37
C SER A 625 -7.53 0.21 2.85
N VAL A 626 -7.67 0.37 4.17
CA VAL A 626 -8.83 0.98 4.85
C VAL A 626 -8.96 2.47 4.51
N CYS A 627 -7.85 3.18 4.33
CA CYS A 627 -7.85 4.56 3.84
C CYS A 627 -8.27 4.65 2.36
N SER A 628 -7.87 3.69 1.52
CA SER A 628 -8.15 3.67 0.08
C SER A 628 -9.53 3.09 -0.33
N LEU A 629 -10.46 2.90 0.62
CA LEU A 629 -11.79 2.34 0.32
C LEU A 629 -12.61 3.21 -0.65
N THR A 630 -13.43 2.57 -1.49
CA THR A 630 -14.24 3.26 -2.50
C THR A 630 -15.32 4.18 -1.89
N SER A 631 -15.93 3.77 -0.76
CA SER A 631 -16.92 4.57 -0.02
C SER A 631 -16.23 5.56 0.94
N PRO A 632 -16.48 6.89 0.83
CA PRO A 632 -15.95 7.88 1.77
C PRO A 632 -16.41 7.68 3.22
N GLU A 633 -17.59 7.10 3.41
CA GLU A 633 -18.23 6.88 4.72
C GLU A 633 -17.52 5.76 5.49
N GLN A 634 -16.96 4.77 4.79
CA GLN A 634 -16.21 3.65 5.36
C GLN A 634 -14.75 4.00 5.69
N ARG A 635 -14.19 5.06 5.10
CA ARG A 635 -12.83 5.52 5.42
C ARG A 635 -12.80 6.09 6.85
N PRO A 636 -11.71 5.89 7.62
CA PRO A 636 -11.51 6.53 8.92
C PRO A 636 -11.41 8.06 8.80
N ALA A 637 -11.47 8.77 9.93
CA ALA A 637 -11.02 10.16 10.02
C ALA A 637 -9.50 10.20 10.21
N MET A 638 -8.81 11.26 9.77
CA MET A 638 -7.34 11.30 9.79
C MET A 638 -6.74 11.15 11.20
N TRP A 639 -7.40 11.67 12.24
CA TRP A 639 -6.97 11.45 13.63
C TRP A 639 -7.05 9.97 14.06
N GLN A 640 -7.97 9.18 13.48
CA GLN A 640 -8.05 7.73 13.71
C GLN A 640 -6.93 7.00 12.96
N VAL A 641 -6.57 7.48 11.75
CA VAL A 641 -5.42 6.98 10.99
C VAL A 641 -4.12 7.19 11.76
N LEU A 642 -3.91 8.40 12.29
CA LEU A 642 -2.79 8.72 13.15
C LEU A 642 -2.73 7.81 14.39
N LYS A 643 -3.88 7.58 15.06
CA LYS A 643 -3.94 6.64 16.20
C LYS A 643 -3.52 5.22 15.82
N MET A 644 -3.99 4.69 14.68
CA MET A 644 -3.58 3.37 14.19
C MET A 644 -2.07 3.32 13.90
N ILE A 645 -1.49 4.40 13.36
CA ILE A 645 -0.04 4.51 13.11
C ILE A 645 0.76 4.54 14.42
N HIS A 646 0.29 5.26 15.44
CA HIS A 646 0.92 5.25 16.77
C HIS A 646 0.83 3.86 17.43
N GLU A 647 -0.29 3.16 17.31
CA GLU A 647 -0.43 1.79 17.82
C GLU A 647 0.58 0.82 17.15
N ILE A 648 0.84 0.97 15.85
CA ILE A 648 1.88 0.23 15.12
C ILE A 648 3.29 0.58 15.63
N LYS A 649 3.54 1.85 15.93
CA LYS A 649 4.85 2.34 16.42
C LYS A 649 5.14 1.87 17.86
N GLU A 650 4.17 2.00 18.76
CA GLU A 650 4.29 1.53 20.15
C GLU A 650 4.55 0.03 20.21
N SER A 651 3.81 -0.76 19.42
CA SER A 651 3.97 -2.22 19.40
C SER A 651 5.33 -2.66 18.82
N ALA A 652 5.87 -1.95 17.82
CA ALA A 652 7.24 -2.17 17.36
C ALA A 652 8.30 -1.89 18.45
N MET A 653 8.20 -0.75 19.15
CA MET A 653 9.16 -0.39 20.20
C MET A 653 9.16 -1.40 21.37
N MET A 654 8.00 -2.01 21.66
CA MET A 654 7.89 -3.03 22.71
C MET A 654 8.63 -4.33 22.34
N GLU A 655 8.54 -4.80 21.10
CA GLU A 655 9.26 -6.01 20.66
C GLU A 655 10.79 -5.81 20.68
N ASP A 656 11.28 -4.65 20.24
CA ASP A 656 12.71 -4.30 20.33
C ASP A 656 13.19 -4.34 21.79
N SER A 657 12.43 -3.75 22.72
CA SER A 657 12.78 -3.76 24.16
C SER A 657 12.81 -5.16 24.78
N ALA A 658 11.94 -6.06 24.30
CA ALA A 658 11.91 -7.45 24.76
C ALA A 658 13.12 -8.26 24.25
N SER A 659 13.67 -7.90 23.08
CA SER A 659 14.87 -8.56 22.53
C SER A 659 16.14 -8.26 23.35
N PHE A 660 16.28 -7.03 23.86
CA PHE A 660 17.40 -6.63 24.72
C PHE A 660 17.31 -7.13 26.17
N GLY A 661 16.15 -7.65 26.60
CA GLY A 661 15.95 -8.23 27.92
C GLY A 661 16.52 -9.65 28.10
N TYR A 662 17.02 -10.28 27.02
CA TYR A 662 17.61 -11.61 27.01
C TYR A 662 19.01 -11.57 26.35
N SER A 663 19.99 -11.04 27.08
CA SER A 663 21.42 -11.04 26.72
C SER A 663 22.29 -11.30 27.94
#